data_AF-A0A386QW55-F1
#
_entry.id   AF-A0A386QW55-F1
#
_cell.length_a   1.000
_cell.length_b   1.000
_cell.length_c   1.000
_cell.angle_alpha   90.00
_cell.angle_beta   90.00
_cell.angle_gamma   90.00
#
_symmetry.space_group_name_H-M   'P 1'
#
loop_
_entity.id
_entity.type
_entity.pdbx_description
1 polymer ?
#
loop_
_entity_poly.entity_id
_entity_poly.type
_entity_poly.pdbx_seq_one_letter_code
_entity_poly.pdbx_strand_id
1 'polypeptide(L)'
;MSKKNKLMIGLSSTAIPLLAAVSAKCGGTVNYEDLGKDAKKISLGVSFSSGQPQSNTMASLIKYYNEAHKNDKHFLPVELKHLGSGYPEGENTVITELKAKRNEVVNLAFNYGSLASRLASSEMRDLYKMDKVLNFEDNDKDISVDLKNINEKFARANSNTENLPNNGTFMIPMLKSIQVMSANAPVLQYIFKTFENKGAKFDDSFKKSARYQDIMTNGKGDESEVQKLSGEFESSQQDAVKKLTISSSTFENLEELLNFANIAQKSFKNSAAKNSRLHILGVDDVSGLIQSLPYAMINADANDFFIQTGLVKNKTTVNYKKIKDKTNKSVKALSEIYNKFKESLATKSLTLLAGGEYTSSYQTKHEYAFGIGSTAGYRHNFISDKTKKVIFTLKGTDVSGEKDKEFKNVIKKTEKGVDQLFVTFKENANKVYKSTVDTDKLDDEEKDSLRYSYKSLDSATDSKMDEILKKITNTDPEASDNKQCLLFLREDNQSDIKTVKEKGAQEVGTVIETKISGASKYKIFFLNDESLLVRKELSSKGTLQEKELIVFAVPGKCNKSNEKRVIYSQGPSLIGVSRGAKPDRAAKNFAKFLTSLEKIDITLSKYDKDMKKTKDSRDKPYKQVTPAQFISDAASYVFPVKGFEKTDTSKIKNKYIVHTYNELKEAVTNKNVVIYEEPAGFHSSSFRESLGSAF
;
A
#
# COMPACT_ATOMS: atom_id res chain seq x y z
N MET A 1 -61.37 27.84 29.53
CA MET A 1 -61.92 29.20 29.76
C MET A 1 -60.80 30.11 30.22
N SER A 2 -60.59 31.23 29.52
CA SER A 2 -60.01 32.51 29.99
C SER A 2 -58.55 32.50 30.49
N LYS A 3 -57.61 33.34 30.06
CA LYS A 3 -57.66 34.66 29.39
C LYS A 3 -56.21 35.10 29.08
N LYS A 4 -56.06 35.86 27.97
CA LYS A 4 -55.20 37.07 27.80
C LYS A 4 -53.66 36.86 27.83
N ASN A 5 -52.81 37.61 27.12
CA ASN A 5 -52.91 38.68 26.12
C ASN A 5 -51.47 38.98 25.63
N LYS A 6 -51.36 39.45 24.38
CA LYS A 6 -50.44 40.50 23.87
C LYS A 6 -48.91 40.25 23.83
N LEU A 7 -48.46 40.00 22.60
CA LEU A 7 -47.47 40.79 21.81
C LEU A 7 -46.54 41.78 22.55
N MET A 8 -45.22 41.67 22.33
CA MET A 8 -44.35 42.75 21.83
C MET A 8 -42.92 42.27 21.56
N ILE A 9 -42.36 42.78 20.46
CA ILE A 9 -41.01 42.60 19.93
C ILE A 9 -40.03 43.44 20.76
N GLY A 10 -38.81 42.95 21.00
CA GLY A 10 -37.73 43.73 21.61
C GLY A 10 -36.39 43.00 21.58
N LEU A 11 -35.40 43.67 21.00
CA LEU A 11 -34.06 43.21 20.64
C LEU A 11 -33.14 42.79 21.80
N SER A 12 -32.15 41.97 21.42
CA SER A 12 -30.74 42.02 21.84
C SER A 12 -30.20 41.01 22.86
N SER A 13 -28.95 40.62 22.57
CA SER A 13 -27.92 40.03 23.43
C SER A 13 -27.92 38.50 23.62
N THR A 14 -27.08 37.86 22.80
CA THR A 14 -26.02 36.91 23.20
C THR A 14 -26.30 35.99 24.40
N ALA A 15 -26.71 34.76 24.11
CA ALA A 15 -26.34 33.59 24.91
C ALA A 15 -26.26 32.37 23.98
N ILE A 16 -25.06 32.07 23.51
CA ILE A 16 -24.75 30.76 22.91
C ILE A 16 -24.74 29.77 24.08
N PRO A 17 -25.53 28.68 24.06
CA PRO A 17 -25.49 27.71 25.13
C PRO A 17 -24.16 26.94 25.06
N LEU A 18 -23.36 27.07 26.13
CA LEU A 18 -22.28 26.15 26.45
C LEU A 18 -22.83 24.72 26.51
N LEU A 19 -22.43 23.86 25.56
CA LEU A 19 -22.48 22.41 25.75
C LEU A 19 -21.12 21.97 26.28
N ALA A 20 -20.92 22.22 27.57
CA ALA A 20 -20.00 21.41 28.37
C ALA A 20 -20.67 20.05 28.61
N ALA A 21 -19.92 18.98 28.38
CA ALA A 21 -20.34 17.61 28.65
C ALA A 21 -20.84 17.45 30.09
N VAL A 22 -22.08 16.98 30.26
CA VAL A 22 -22.56 16.42 31.53
C VAL A 22 -23.22 15.07 31.21
N SER A 23 -22.51 13.99 31.53
CA SER A 23 -23.05 12.64 31.55
C SER A 23 -23.93 12.47 32.80
N ALA A 24 -25.15 12.00 32.59
CA ALA A 24 -26.08 11.67 33.67
C ALA A 24 -25.65 10.36 34.37
N LYS A 25 -25.66 10.40 35.70
CA LYS A 25 -25.44 9.30 36.64
C LYS A 25 -26.40 8.13 36.41
N CYS A 26 -25.84 6.94 36.16
CA CYS A 26 -26.08 5.69 36.92
C CYS A 26 -25.11 4.60 36.41
N GLY A 27 -24.29 4.06 37.32
CA GLY A 27 -23.23 3.07 37.05
C GLY A 27 -21.84 3.72 37.07
N GLY A 28 -20.96 3.26 37.98
CA GLY A 28 -19.69 3.90 38.36
C GLY A 28 -18.93 4.59 37.23
N THR A 29 -18.94 5.93 37.25
CA THR A 29 -18.18 6.76 36.31
C THR A 29 -16.72 6.77 36.73
N VAL A 30 -15.87 6.17 35.90
CA VAL A 30 -14.42 6.35 35.97
C VAL A 30 -14.12 7.82 35.74
N ASN A 31 -13.49 8.49 36.69
CA ASN A 31 -13.11 9.90 36.55
C ASN A 31 -12.02 10.03 35.48
N TYR A 32 -12.29 10.80 34.43
CA TYR A 32 -11.36 11.00 33.31
C TYR A 32 -10.02 11.61 33.73
N GLU A 33 -10.02 12.49 34.74
CA GLU A 33 -8.79 13.09 35.26
C GLU A 33 -7.93 12.08 36.05
N ASP A 34 -8.55 11.07 36.65
CA ASP A 34 -7.82 10.01 37.37
C ASP A 34 -7.25 8.94 36.42
N LEU A 35 -7.81 8.81 35.21
CA LEU A 35 -7.32 7.88 34.20
C LEU A 35 -5.93 8.30 33.71
N GLY A 36 -4.98 7.36 33.78
CA GLY A 36 -3.63 7.58 33.26
C GLY A 36 -2.82 8.64 34.01
N LYS A 37 -3.21 9.03 35.24
CA LYS A 37 -2.46 10.01 36.05
C LYS A 37 -1.00 9.61 36.29
N ASP A 38 -0.74 8.30 36.39
CA ASP A 38 0.58 7.71 36.60
C ASP A 38 1.35 7.48 35.28
N ALA A 39 0.81 7.92 34.13
CA ALA A 39 1.50 7.81 32.86
C ALA A 39 2.83 8.56 32.91
N LYS A 40 3.89 7.86 32.50
CA LYS A 40 5.27 8.37 32.45
C LYS A 40 5.75 8.67 31.03
N LYS A 41 5.02 8.19 30.02
CA LYS A 41 5.33 8.29 28.60
C LYS A 41 4.06 8.14 27.78
N ILE A 42 4.13 8.49 26.49
CA ILE A 42 3.14 8.12 25.49
C ILE A 42 3.79 7.33 24.36
N SER A 43 3.02 6.47 23.69
CA SER A 43 3.53 5.66 22.57
C SER A 43 2.84 6.04 21.27
N LEU A 44 3.65 6.21 20.21
CA LEU A 44 3.24 6.40 18.83
C LEU A 44 3.35 5.07 18.07
N GLY A 45 2.19 4.52 17.70
CA GLY A 45 2.06 3.29 16.93
C GLY A 45 2.30 3.49 15.44
N VAL A 46 3.14 2.64 14.85
CA VAL A 46 3.38 2.58 13.41
C VAL A 46 3.35 1.15 12.90
N SER A 47 3.00 0.98 11.63
CA SER A 47 3.05 -0.30 10.90
C SER A 47 4.05 -0.30 9.76
N PHE A 48 4.98 0.66 9.76
CA PHE A 48 6.08 0.74 8.80
C PHE A 48 7.22 -0.17 9.25
N SER A 49 7.86 -0.86 8.32
CA SER A 49 9.03 -1.68 8.63
C SER A 49 10.16 -0.85 9.25
N SER A 50 10.77 -1.36 10.32
CA SER A 50 11.91 -0.73 10.98
C SER A 50 13.07 -0.49 9.99
N GLY A 51 13.81 0.60 10.19
CA GLY A 51 14.92 1.00 9.32
C GLY A 51 14.52 1.58 7.96
N GLN A 52 13.23 1.56 7.60
CA GLN A 52 12.72 2.24 6.40
C GLN A 52 12.58 3.75 6.62
N PRO A 53 12.53 4.57 5.55
CA PRO A 53 12.48 6.02 5.66
C PRO A 53 11.40 6.52 6.62
N GLN A 54 10.18 5.96 6.55
CA GLN A 54 9.05 6.34 7.38
C GLN A 54 9.35 6.16 8.88
N SER A 55 9.82 4.97 9.26
CA SER A 55 10.17 4.65 10.66
C SER A 55 11.31 5.54 11.15
N ASN A 56 12.32 5.76 10.32
CA ASN A 56 13.47 6.61 10.64
C ASN A 56 13.08 8.08 10.82
N THR A 57 12.18 8.60 9.97
CA THR A 57 11.66 9.96 10.08
C THR A 57 10.92 10.15 11.40
N MET A 58 10.05 9.21 11.78
CA MET A 58 9.32 9.29 13.05
C MET A 58 10.26 9.18 14.25
N ALA A 59 11.22 8.27 14.23
CA ALA A 59 12.22 8.13 15.28
C ALA A 59 13.06 9.41 15.46
N SER A 60 13.51 10.04 14.36
CA SER A 60 14.22 11.31 14.41
C SER A 60 13.36 12.45 15.01
N LEU A 61 12.08 12.54 14.66
CA LEU A 61 11.17 13.55 15.22
C LEU A 61 10.89 13.32 16.69
N ILE A 62 10.66 12.07 17.10
CA ILE A 62 10.45 11.71 18.51
C ILE A 62 11.69 12.08 19.33
N LYS A 63 12.88 11.76 18.83
CA LYS A 63 14.13 12.13 19.50
C LYS A 63 14.26 13.65 19.66
N TYR A 64 14.04 14.40 18.58
CA TYR A 64 14.04 15.86 18.62
C TYR A 64 13.03 16.39 19.65
N TYR A 65 11.80 15.90 19.62
CA TYR A 65 10.74 16.32 20.54
C TYR A 65 11.11 16.05 21.99
N ASN A 66 11.57 14.84 22.31
CA ASN A 66 11.95 14.45 23.67
C ASN A 66 13.12 15.28 24.23
N GLU A 67 13.99 15.82 23.38
CA GLU A 67 15.12 16.66 23.78
C GLU A 67 14.72 18.14 23.89
N ALA A 68 14.05 18.67 22.87
CA ALA A 68 13.74 20.10 22.74
C ALA A 68 12.50 20.54 23.53
N HIS A 69 11.51 19.65 23.69
CA HIS A 69 10.20 19.96 24.30
C HIS A 69 10.04 19.40 25.73
N LYS A 70 11.12 18.92 26.36
CA LYS A 70 11.08 18.29 27.70
C LYS A 70 10.53 19.18 28.82
N ASN A 71 10.50 20.50 28.59
CA ASN A 71 10.04 21.50 29.54
C ASN A 71 8.62 22.02 29.21
N ASP A 72 7.97 21.51 28.16
CA ASP A 72 6.61 21.92 27.81
C ASP A 72 5.64 21.50 28.93
N LYS A 73 4.62 22.35 29.19
CA LYS A 73 3.62 22.16 30.26
C LYS A 73 2.99 20.76 30.29
N HIS A 74 2.69 20.21 29.13
CA HIS A 74 2.02 18.91 28.98
C HIS A 74 2.97 17.82 28.45
N PHE A 75 4.28 18.00 28.63
CA PHE A 75 5.27 17.05 28.13
C PHE A 75 5.14 15.67 28.80
N LEU A 76 5.13 14.64 27.96
CA LEU A 76 5.58 13.30 28.31
C LEU A 76 6.52 12.81 27.20
N PRO A 77 7.57 12.05 27.53
CA PRO A 77 8.43 11.45 26.53
C PRO A 77 7.61 10.53 25.62
N VAL A 78 7.92 10.59 24.33
CA VAL A 78 7.29 9.80 23.28
C VAL A 78 8.19 8.63 22.93
N GLU A 79 7.60 7.46 22.69
CA GLU A 79 8.30 6.31 22.11
C GLU A 79 7.59 5.81 20.85
N LEU A 80 8.33 5.14 19.97
CA LEU A 80 7.77 4.48 18.80
C LEU A 80 7.44 3.02 19.15
N LYS A 81 6.22 2.57 18.84
CA LYS A 81 5.79 1.17 18.99
C LYS A 81 5.41 0.61 17.62
N HIS A 82 5.98 -0.54 17.25
CA HIS A 82 5.57 -1.24 16.05
C HIS A 82 4.27 -2.01 16.32
N LEU A 83 3.27 -1.86 15.45
CA LEU A 83 1.92 -2.42 15.64
C LEU A 83 1.62 -3.66 14.78
N GLY A 84 2.58 -4.09 13.96
CA GLY A 84 2.41 -5.19 13.02
C GLY A 84 2.70 -4.77 11.57
N SER A 85 2.54 -5.69 10.64
CA SER A 85 2.85 -5.51 9.22
C SER A 85 1.63 -5.00 8.46
N GLY A 86 1.59 -3.69 8.24
CA GLY A 86 0.49 -3.02 7.52
C GLY A 86 -0.64 -2.53 8.42
N TYR A 87 -1.47 -1.65 7.85
CA TYR A 87 -2.47 -0.88 8.59
C TYR A 87 -3.61 -1.73 9.20
N PRO A 88 -4.15 -2.76 8.52
CA PRO A 88 -5.19 -3.62 9.10
C PRO A 88 -4.70 -4.36 10.35
N GLU A 89 -3.46 -4.88 10.33
CA GLU A 89 -2.86 -5.52 11.50
C GLU A 89 -2.65 -4.51 12.62
N GLY A 90 -2.13 -3.32 12.30
CA GLY A 90 -1.97 -2.26 13.28
C GLY A 90 -3.28 -1.82 13.93
N GLU A 91 -4.38 -1.81 13.18
CA GLU A 91 -5.72 -1.55 13.72
C GLU A 91 -6.15 -2.65 14.67
N ASN A 92 -6.04 -3.91 14.23
CA ASN A 92 -6.43 -5.08 15.01
C ASN A 92 -5.63 -5.19 16.31
N THR A 93 -4.34 -4.90 16.29
CA THR A 93 -3.49 -4.83 17.49
C THR A 93 -4.06 -3.84 18.50
N VAL A 94 -4.27 -2.58 18.10
CA VAL A 94 -4.80 -1.54 19.00
C VAL A 94 -6.16 -1.93 19.58
N ILE A 95 -7.07 -2.40 18.73
CA ILE A 95 -8.43 -2.76 19.15
C ILE A 95 -8.42 -3.99 20.08
N THR A 96 -7.59 -4.99 19.81
CA THR A 96 -7.49 -6.20 20.64
C THR A 96 -6.88 -5.88 22.00
N GLU A 97 -5.81 -5.07 22.04
CA GLU A 97 -5.19 -4.65 23.29
C GLU A 97 -6.16 -3.81 24.15
N LEU A 98 -7.01 -2.98 23.53
CA LEU A 98 -8.10 -2.28 24.22
C LEU A 98 -9.14 -3.25 24.77
N LYS A 99 -9.66 -4.18 23.97
CA LYS A 99 -10.64 -5.18 24.46
C LYS A 99 -10.09 -6.00 25.63
N ALA A 100 -8.80 -6.34 25.58
CA ALA A 100 -8.08 -7.02 26.66
C ALA A 100 -7.70 -6.10 27.84
N LYS A 101 -8.06 -4.80 27.79
CA LYS A 101 -7.75 -3.77 28.80
C LYS A 101 -6.27 -3.70 29.18
N ARG A 102 -5.37 -3.90 28.22
CA ARG A 102 -3.92 -3.81 28.46
C ARG A 102 -3.50 -2.37 28.80
N ASN A 103 -2.46 -2.26 29.64
CA ASN A 103 -1.88 -0.96 30.02
C ASN A 103 -1.06 -0.33 28.90
N GLU A 104 -0.50 -1.15 28.01
CA GLU A 104 0.49 -0.77 26.98
C GLU A 104 -0.11 -0.40 25.61
N VAL A 105 -1.40 -0.09 25.56
CA VAL A 105 -2.03 0.41 24.32
C VAL A 105 -1.42 1.76 23.98
N VAL A 106 -1.12 1.99 22.70
CA VAL A 106 -0.62 3.26 22.19
C VAL A 106 -1.58 4.43 22.45
N ASN A 107 -1.04 5.65 22.44
CA ASN A 107 -1.78 6.90 22.57
C ASN A 107 -2.08 7.54 21.21
N LEU A 108 -1.18 7.32 20.26
CA LEU A 108 -1.27 7.82 18.90
C LEU A 108 -0.97 6.66 17.95
N ALA A 109 -1.58 6.63 16.78
CA ALA A 109 -1.26 5.69 15.74
C ALA A 109 -1.36 6.33 14.36
N PHE A 110 -0.40 6.03 13.47
CA PHE A 110 -0.59 6.25 12.04
C PHE A 110 -1.38 5.09 11.46
N ASN A 111 -2.66 5.32 11.14
CA ASN A 111 -3.54 4.31 10.58
C ASN A 111 -4.63 4.93 9.67
N TYR A 112 -5.43 4.10 9.03
CA TYR A 112 -6.60 4.53 8.25
C TYR A 112 -7.79 4.87 9.15
N GLY A 113 -8.78 5.57 8.58
CA GLY A 113 -9.96 6.04 9.32
C GLY A 113 -10.80 4.91 9.93
N SER A 114 -10.66 3.67 9.46
CA SER A 114 -11.31 2.50 10.05
C SER A 114 -10.94 2.30 11.53
N LEU A 115 -9.70 2.63 11.93
CA LEU A 115 -9.30 2.63 13.34
C LEU A 115 -10.10 3.67 14.13
N ALA A 116 -10.19 4.91 13.62
CA ALA A 116 -10.95 5.96 14.28
C ALA A 116 -12.44 5.59 14.41
N SER A 117 -13.01 4.96 13.37
CA SER A 117 -14.38 4.45 13.40
C SER A 117 -14.61 3.40 14.49
N ARG A 118 -13.68 2.43 14.62
CA ARG A 118 -13.77 1.38 15.65
C ARG A 118 -13.58 1.94 17.06
N LEU A 119 -12.67 2.90 17.24
CA LEU A 119 -12.47 3.60 18.52
C LEU A 119 -13.69 4.41 18.97
N ALA A 120 -14.49 4.92 18.02
CA ALA A 120 -15.72 5.68 18.26
C ALA A 120 -17.00 4.81 18.33
N SER A 121 -16.86 3.49 18.19
CA SER A 121 -17.97 2.54 18.13
C SER A 121 -18.74 2.43 19.45
N SER A 122 -20.00 1.99 19.37
CA SER A 122 -20.78 1.67 20.57
C SER A 122 -20.13 0.57 21.40
N GLU A 123 -19.47 -0.42 20.77
CA GLU A 123 -18.76 -1.48 21.48
C GLU A 123 -17.69 -0.91 22.42
N MET A 124 -16.84 0.00 21.93
CA MET A 124 -15.81 0.65 22.74
C MET A 124 -16.41 1.53 23.83
N ARG A 125 -17.45 2.29 23.49
CA ARG A 125 -18.16 3.13 24.46
C ARG A 125 -18.81 2.31 25.56
N ASP A 126 -19.40 1.16 25.24
CA ASP A 126 -20.08 0.32 26.21
C ASP A 126 -19.06 -0.37 27.14
N LEU A 127 -17.88 -0.74 26.60
CA LEU A 127 -16.78 -1.34 27.36
C LEU A 127 -16.12 -0.36 28.35
N TYR A 128 -15.93 0.90 27.94
CA TYR A 128 -15.17 1.88 28.70
C TYR A 128 -16.01 3.00 29.33
N LYS A 129 -17.30 3.06 29.01
CA LYS A 129 -18.23 4.15 29.37
C LYS A 129 -17.79 5.53 28.84
N MET A 130 -16.96 5.55 27.80
CA MET A 130 -16.49 6.74 27.09
C MET A 130 -16.02 6.38 25.68
N ASP A 131 -16.04 7.34 24.75
CA ASP A 131 -15.43 7.14 23.43
C ASP A 131 -13.91 6.99 23.57
N LYS A 132 -13.30 6.11 22.77
CA LYS A 132 -11.85 5.86 22.79
C LYS A 132 -11.09 6.56 21.68
N VAL A 133 -11.80 7.18 20.74
CA VAL A 133 -11.19 8.11 19.78
C VAL A 133 -10.89 9.43 20.51
N LEU A 134 -9.68 9.95 20.36
CA LEU A 134 -9.30 11.24 20.94
C LEU A 134 -9.71 12.38 20.00
N ASN A 135 -10.38 13.39 20.55
CA ASN A 135 -10.52 14.69 19.88
C ASN A 135 -9.26 15.52 20.17
N PHE A 136 -8.53 15.92 19.13
CA PHE A 136 -7.33 16.75 19.22
C PHE A 136 -7.61 18.22 19.53
N GLU A 137 -8.86 18.67 19.37
CA GLU A 137 -9.27 19.98 19.89
C GLU A 137 -9.30 19.95 21.43
N ASP A 138 -8.84 21.05 22.03
CA ASP A 138 -8.80 21.25 23.48
C ASP A 138 -9.11 22.70 23.85
N ASN A 139 -9.55 22.91 25.09
CA ASN A 139 -9.74 24.23 25.67
C ASN A 139 -8.38 24.92 25.93
N ASP A 140 -7.34 24.13 26.22
CA ASP A 140 -5.98 24.62 26.28
C ASP A 140 -5.43 24.82 24.86
N LYS A 141 -5.36 26.08 24.43
CA LYS A 141 -4.94 26.47 23.07
C LYS A 141 -3.50 26.06 22.74
N ASP A 142 -2.66 25.84 23.76
CA ASP A 142 -1.27 25.45 23.58
C ASP A 142 -1.13 24.03 23.02
N ILE A 143 -2.13 23.18 23.27
CA ILE A 143 -2.17 21.78 22.79
C ILE A 143 -3.32 21.50 21.82
N SER A 144 -4.26 22.43 21.67
CA SER A 144 -5.38 22.30 20.75
C SER A 144 -4.91 22.28 19.29
N VAL A 145 -5.27 21.21 18.57
CA VAL A 145 -5.00 21.07 17.13
C VAL A 145 -6.33 21.03 16.40
N ASP A 146 -6.53 22.00 15.51
CA ASP A 146 -7.64 22.02 14.56
C ASP A 146 -7.15 21.81 13.13
N LEU A 147 -8.09 21.55 12.21
CA LEU A 147 -7.78 21.32 10.80
C LEU A 147 -7.60 22.61 9.99
N LYS A 148 -7.55 23.81 10.62
CA LYS A 148 -7.47 25.07 9.86
C LYS A 148 -6.17 25.20 9.08
N ASN A 149 -5.09 24.57 9.54
CA ASN A 149 -3.81 24.54 8.82
C ASN A 149 -3.69 23.39 7.83
N ILE A 150 -4.71 22.52 7.74
CA ILE A 150 -4.79 21.44 6.74
C ILE A 150 -5.57 21.96 5.52
N ASN A 151 -5.17 21.53 4.33
CA ASN A 151 -5.95 21.81 3.13
C ASN A 151 -7.28 21.03 3.19
N GLU A 152 -8.40 21.75 3.01
CA GLU A 152 -9.76 21.22 3.19
C GLU A 152 -10.08 19.98 2.34
N LYS A 153 -9.43 19.82 1.18
CA LYS A 153 -9.62 18.65 0.32
C LYS A 153 -9.20 17.34 0.99
N PHE A 154 -8.32 17.41 1.99
CA PHE A 154 -7.80 16.26 2.73
C PHE A 154 -8.43 16.11 4.11
N ALA A 155 -9.21 17.09 4.57
CA ALA A 155 -9.87 17.06 5.89
C ALA A 155 -11.13 16.19 5.92
N ARG A 156 -11.69 15.84 4.74
CA ARG A 156 -12.97 15.13 4.58
C ARG A 156 -13.07 13.80 5.31
N ALA A 157 -11.94 13.13 5.56
CA ALA A 157 -11.93 11.90 6.35
C ALA A 157 -12.59 12.10 7.74
N ASN A 158 -12.43 13.27 8.36
CA ASN A 158 -13.05 13.56 9.68
C ASN A 158 -14.58 13.59 9.63
N SER A 159 -15.18 14.00 8.51
CA SER A 159 -16.64 14.05 8.35
C SER A 159 -17.23 12.80 7.71
N ASN A 160 -16.42 11.99 7.01
CA ASN A 160 -16.88 10.86 6.20
C ASN A 160 -16.50 9.50 6.80
N THR A 161 -15.99 9.46 8.04
CA THR A 161 -15.68 8.22 8.76
C THR A 161 -16.80 7.87 9.73
N GLU A 162 -17.30 6.65 9.62
CA GLU A 162 -18.40 6.13 10.43
C GLU A 162 -18.14 6.27 11.94
N ASN A 163 -19.19 6.52 12.72
CA ASN A 163 -19.21 6.73 14.17
C ASN A 163 -18.55 8.00 14.69
N LEU A 164 -17.77 8.72 13.87
CA LEU A 164 -17.19 9.98 14.27
C LEU A 164 -18.27 11.06 14.42
N PRO A 165 -18.18 11.91 15.45
CA PRO A 165 -18.97 13.13 15.53
C PRO A 165 -18.65 14.08 14.38
N ASN A 166 -19.65 14.85 13.93
CA ASN A 166 -19.45 15.86 12.88
C ASN A 166 -18.57 17.05 13.28
N ASN A 167 -18.40 17.28 14.58
CA ASN A 167 -17.63 18.42 15.11
C ASN A 167 -16.42 17.89 15.88
N GLY A 168 -15.27 18.51 15.66
CA GLY A 168 -14.00 18.17 16.28
C GLY A 168 -12.96 17.70 15.28
N THR A 169 -11.75 17.46 15.79
CA THR A 169 -10.62 16.98 15.01
C THR A 169 -10.21 15.61 15.57
N PHE A 170 -10.59 14.53 14.89
CA PHE A 170 -10.33 13.16 15.35
C PHE A 170 -9.20 12.48 14.58
N MET A 171 -8.87 13.03 13.41
CA MET A 171 -7.81 12.53 12.54
C MET A 171 -7.05 13.70 11.93
N ILE A 172 -5.72 13.63 11.93
CA ILE A 172 -4.88 14.62 11.26
C ILE A 172 -4.28 13.97 10.01
N PRO A 173 -4.66 14.41 8.79
CA PRO A 173 -4.07 13.93 7.55
C PRO A 173 -2.58 14.30 7.49
N MET A 174 -1.69 13.31 7.45
CA MET A 174 -0.24 13.56 7.52
C MET A 174 0.58 12.85 6.45
N LEU A 175 0.23 11.61 6.10
CA LEU A 175 1.06 10.76 5.23
C LEU A 175 0.30 10.40 3.96
N LYS A 176 -0.06 11.42 3.16
CA LYS A 176 -0.82 11.21 1.94
C LYS A 176 0.06 10.71 0.79
N SER A 177 -0.45 9.71 0.12
CA SER A 177 0.09 9.07 -1.09
C SER A 177 -1.05 8.89 -2.08
N ILE A 178 -0.70 8.53 -3.32
CA ILE A 178 -1.66 8.25 -4.39
C ILE A 178 -1.28 6.94 -5.06
N GLN A 179 -2.10 6.50 -6.01
CA GLN A 179 -1.66 5.50 -6.98
C GLN A 179 -0.83 6.17 -8.09
N VAL A 180 0.13 5.44 -8.63
CA VAL A 180 1.00 5.87 -9.74
C VAL A 180 1.09 4.76 -10.77
N MET A 181 1.16 5.14 -12.05
CA MET A 181 1.47 4.20 -13.12
C MET A 181 2.96 4.31 -13.45
N SER A 182 3.77 3.34 -13.02
CA SER A 182 5.13 3.21 -13.53
C SER A 182 5.16 2.64 -14.93
N ALA A 183 6.20 3.00 -15.67
CA ALA A 183 6.48 2.50 -16.99
C ALA A 183 7.95 2.08 -17.12
N ASN A 184 8.16 0.97 -17.80
CA ASN A 184 9.45 0.41 -18.13
C ASN A 184 9.93 1.00 -19.48
N ALA A 185 10.86 1.97 -19.45
CA ALA A 185 11.29 2.65 -20.68
C ALA A 185 11.86 1.70 -21.75
N PRO A 186 12.74 0.73 -21.43
CA PRO A 186 13.20 -0.24 -22.43
C PRO A 186 12.08 -1.01 -23.13
N VAL A 187 11.09 -1.49 -22.38
CA VAL A 187 9.93 -2.20 -22.95
C VAL A 187 9.11 -1.28 -23.83
N LEU A 188 8.76 -0.08 -23.35
CA LEU A 188 7.98 0.87 -24.13
C LEU A 188 8.70 1.37 -25.38
N GLN A 189 10.02 1.60 -25.31
CA GLN A 189 10.80 1.99 -26.48
C GLN A 189 10.71 0.90 -27.56
N TYR A 190 10.89 -0.37 -27.20
CA TYR A 190 10.79 -1.48 -28.13
C TYR A 190 9.41 -1.55 -28.78
N ILE A 191 8.34 -1.41 -27.98
CA ILE A 191 6.96 -1.37 -28.48
C ILE A 191 6.76 -0.18 -29.42
N PHE A 192 7.17 1.03 -29.02
CA PHE A 192 6.95 2.25 -29.79
C PHE A 192 7.67 2.24 -31.12
N LYS A 193 8.96 1.86 -31.15
CA LYS A 193 9.72 1.70 -32.39
C LYS A 193 9.08 0.68 -33.32
N THR A 194 8.69 -0.47 -32.76
CA THR A 194 8.04 -1.52 -33.56
C THR A 194 6.73 -1.02 -34.14
N PHE A 195 5.88 -0.38 -33.33
CA PHE A 195 4.58 0.12 -33.76
C PHE A 195 4.70 1.22 -34.81
N GLU A 196 5.61 2.16 -34.63
CA GLU A 196 5.90 3.19 -35.62
C GLU A 196 6.37 2.58 -36.95
N ASN A 197 7.32 1.64 -36.91
CA ASN A 197 7.80 0.92 -38.10
C ASN A 197 6.70 0.09 -38.78
N LYS A 198 5.69 -0.36 -38.02
CA LYS A 198 4.51 -1.08 -38.53
C LYS A 198 3.34 -0.15 -38.88
N GLY A 199 3.55 1.17 -38.85
CA GLY A 199 2.60 2.15 -39.38
C GLY A 199 1.58 2.66 -38.37
N ALA A 200 1.77 2.44 -37.07
CA ALA A 200 1.03 3.16 -36.05
C ALA A 200 1.35 4.66 -36.13
N LYS A 201 0.35 5.51 -35.90
CA LYS A 201 0.53 6.95 -35.85
C LYS A 201 0.85 7.38 -34.43
N PHE A 202 1.77 8.31 -34.29
CA PHE A 202 2.05 8.98 -33.03
C PHE A 202 1.71 10.45 -33.20
N ASP A 203 0.92 10.98 -32.28
CA ASP A 203 0.59 12.40 -32.24
C ASP A 203 1.87 13.24 -32.04
N ASP A 204 1.96 14.36 -32.78
CA ASP A 204 3.15 15.22 -32.76
C ASP A 204 3.40 15.87 -31.40
N SER A 205 2.33 16.24 -30.69
CA SER A 205 2.46 16.83 -29.35
C SER A 205 2.98 15.80 -28.35
N PHE A 206 2.54 14.53 -28.48
CA PHE A 206 3.06 13.44 -27.68
C PHE A 206 4.54 13.16 -28.00
N LYS A 207 4.92 13.09 -29.28
CA LYS A 207 6.33 12.93 -29.69
C LYS A 207 7.25 14.02 -29.15
N LYS A 208 6.77 15.26 -29.09
CA LYS A 208 7.53 16.41 -28.55
C LYS A 208 7.51 16.49 -27.02
N SER A 209 6.68 15.68 -26.34
CA SER A 209 6.61 15.69 -24.88
C SER A 209 7.89 15.15 -24.25
N ALA A 210 8.27 15.70 -23.09
CA ALA A 210 9.40 15.20 -22.30
C ALA A 210 9.27 13.70 -22.01
N ARG A 211 8.04 13.21 -21.81
CA ARG A 211 7.78 11.80 -21.50
C ARG A 211 8.15 10.87 -22.65
N TYR A 212 7.76 11.20 -23.89
CA TYR A 212 8.15 10.40 -25.05
C TYR A 212 9.67 10.42 -25.23
N GLN A 213 10.30 11.60 -25.11
CA GLN A 213 11.75 11.75 -25.22
C GLN A 213 12.50 10.95 -24.15
N ASP A 214 12.00 10.94 -22.91
CA ASP A 214 12.56 10.16 -21.81
C ASP A 214 12.44 8.65 -22.07
N ILE A 215 11.30 8.17 -22.61
CA ILE A 215 11.14 6.76 -23.00
C ILE A 215 12.17 6.40 -24.08
N MET A 216 12.25 7.21 -25.14
CA MET A 216 13.14 6.93 -26.26
C MET A 216 14.62 7.05 -25.88
N THR A 217 14.97 7.91 -24.93
CA THR A 217 16.35 8.12 -24.48
C THR A 217 16.76 7.10 -23.42
N ASN A 218 15.98 6.99 -22.35
CA ASN A 218 16.29 6.11 -21.22
C ASN A 218 16.02 4.65 -21.53
N GLY A 219 15.15 4.33 -22.51
CA GLY A 219 14.91 2.96 -22.94
C GLY A 219 16.04 2.34 -23.78
N LYS A 220 17.10 3.11 -24.10
CA LYS A 220 18.25 2.59 -24.85
C LYS A 220 19.11 1.69 -23.96
N GLY A 221 19.66 0.62 -24.55
CA GLY A 221 20.65 -0.25 -23.91
C GLY A 221 20.20 -1.69 -23.73
N ASP A 222 18.89 -1.90 -23.55
CA ASP A 222 18.29 -3.23 -23.28
C ASP A 222 17.36 -3.73 -24.38
N GLU A 223 17.33 -3.06 -25.54
CA GLU A 223 16.46 -3.42 -26.67
C GLU A 223 16.60 -4.90 -27.10
N SER A 224 17.84 -5.42 -27.13
CA SER A 224 18.07 -6.83 -27.49
C SER A 224 17.60 -7.81 -26.42
N GLU A 225 17.68 -7.45 -25.13
CA GLU A 225 17.17 -8.28 -24.04
C GLU A 225 15.64 -8.26 -24.02
N VAL A 226 15.03 -7.08 -24.19
CA VAL A 226 13.57 -6.93 -24.30
C VAL A 226 13.03 -7.70 -25.52
N GLN A 227 13.72 -7.65 -26.66
CA GLN A 227 13.32 -8.40 -27.86
C GLN A 227 13.41 -9.92 -27.64
N LYS A 228 14.47 -10.41 -26.99
CA LYS A 228 14.57 -11.85 -26.64
C LYS A 228 13.42 -12.28 -25.73
N LEU A 229 13.06 -11.46 -24.75
CA LEU A 229 11.96 -11.74 -23.84
C LEU A 229 10.62 -11.69 -24.59
N SER A 230 10.28 -10.55 -25.20
CA SER A 230 8.97 -10.28 -25.83
C SER A 230 8.73 -11.10 -27.10
N GLY A 231 9.80 -11.48 -27.80
CA GLY A 231 9.77 -12.14 -29.09
C GLY A 231 9.63 -11.14 -30.24
N GLU A 232 9.74 -11.65 -31.46
CA GLU A 232 9.55 -10.85 -32.68
C GLU A 232 8.10 -10.39 -32.85
N PHE A 233 7.91 -9.38 -33.71
CA PHE A 233 6.59 -8.90 -34.09
C PHE A 233 5.73 -10.00 -34.74
N GLU A 234 4.49 -10.13 -34.30
CA GLU A 234 3.49 -11.03 -34.86
C GLU A 234 2.82 -10.36 -36.07
N SER A 235 3.12 -10.84 -37.28
CA SER A 235 2.66 -10.22 -38.53
C SER A 235 1.14 -10.16 -38.63
N SER A 236 0.42 -11.09 -37.98
CA SER A 236 -1.04 -11.08 -37.92
C SER A 236 -1.62 -9.83 -37.24
N GLN A 237 -0.82 -9.07 -36.47
CA GLN A 237 -1.26 -7.85 -35.78
C GLN A 237 -0.99 -6.56 -36.57
N GLN A 238 -0.41 -6.65 -37.76
CA GLN A 238 -0.05 -5.47 -38.57
C GLN A 238 -1.21 -4.49 -38.75
N ASP A 239 -2.40 -4.98 -39.10
CA ASP A 239 -3.56 -4.13 -39.37
C ASP A 239 -4.13 -3.49 -38.09
N ALA A 240 -4.05 -4.18 -36.96
CA ALA A 240 -4.44 -3.61 -35.67
C ALA A 240 -3.49 -2.46 -35.29
N VAL A 241 -2.18 -2.65 -35.49
CA VAL A 241 -1.16 -1.64 -35.20
C VAL A 241 -1.28 -0.43 -36.13
N LYS A 242 -1.50 -0.61 -37.43
CA LYS A 242 -1.72 0.51 -38.38
C LYS A 242 -2.89 1.43 -38.01
N LYS A 243 -3.90 0.88 -37.33
CA LYS A 243 -5.09 1.64 -36.88
C LYS A 243 -4.85 2.41 -35.57
N LEU A 244 -3.74 2.16 -34.87
CA LEU A 244 -3.43 2.87 -33.64
C LEU A 244 -2.99 4.31 -33.91
N THR A 245 -3.55 5.21 -33.12
CA THR A 245 -3.01 6.55 -32.90
C THR A 245 -2.63 6.66 -31.43
N ILE A 246 -1.35 6.85 -31.16
CA ILE A 246 -0.81 6.95 -29.80
C ILE A 246 -0.58 8.42 -29.47
N SER A 247 -1.15 8.89 -28.37
CA SER A 247 -1.03 10.27 -27.87
C SER A 247 -0.95 10.29 -26.34
N SER A 248 -0.87 11.48 -25.73
CA SER A 248 -0.94 11.61 -24.27
C SER A 248 -2.23 11.00 -23.69
N SER A 249 -3.35 11.15 -24.41
CA SER A 249 -4.65 10.63 -23.97
C SER A 249 -4.68 9.12 -23.85
N THR A 250 -3.83 8.42 -24.63
CA THR A 250 -3.71 6.95 -24.58
C THR A 250 -3.34 6.47 -23.19
N PHE A 251 -2.60 7.27 -22.42
CA PHE A 251 -2.14 6.90 -21.08
C PHE A 251 -2.90 7.63 -19.95
N GLU A 252 -3.82 8.53 -20.30
CA GLU A 252 -4.65 9.30 -19.35
C GLU A 252 -6.08 8.74 -19.22
N ASN A 253 -6.53 7.96 -20.21
CA ASN A 253 -7.86 7.36 -20.25
C ASN A 253 -7.77 5.83 -20.24
N LEU A 254 -8.58 5.19 -19.42
CA LEU A 254 -8.54 3.73 -19.24
C LEU A 254 -8.81 2.96 -20.53
N GLU A 255 -9.85 3.35 -21.29
CA GLU A 255 -10.23 2.64 -22.52
C GLU A 255 -9.09 2.63 -23.55
N GLU A 256 -8.44 3.78 -23.75
CA GLU A 256 -7.35 3.90 -24.70
C GLU A 256 -6.11 3.14 -24.23
N LEU A 257 -5.83 3.15 -22.91
CA LEU A 257 -4.74 2.39 -22.31
C LEU A 257 -4.96 0.88 -22.48
N LEU A 258 -6.17 0.39 -22.19
CA LEU A 258 -6.51 -1.03 -22.35
C LEU A 258 -6.46 -1.46 -23.82
N ASN A 259 -6.91 -0.61 -24.75
CA ASN A 259 -6.81 -0.89 -26.17
C ASN A 259 -5.34 -0.98 -26.63
N PHE A 260 -4.50 -0.02 -26.22
CA PHE A 260 -3.06 -0.06 -26.47
C PHE A 260 -2.45 -1.34 -25.88
N ALA A 261 -2.76 -1.67 -24.63
CA ALA A 261 -2.25 -2.85 -23.94
C ALA A 261 -2.65 -4.15 -24.64
N ASN A 262 -3.91 -4.27 -25.07
CA ASN A 262 -4.41 -5.42 -25.82
C ASN A 262 -3.66 -5.66 -27.12
N ILE A 263 -3.39 -4.59 -27.88
CA ILE A 263 -2.67 -4.68 -29.16
C ILE A 263 -1.19 -4.97 -28.90
N ALA A 264 -0.56 -4.31 -27.93
CA ALA A 264 0.82 -4.58 -27.54
C ALA A 264 1.04 -6.02 -27.11
N GLN A 265 0.17 -6.58 -26.25
CA GLN A 265 0.27 -7.97 -25.79
C GLN A 265 0.25 -8.97 -26.94
N LYS A 266 -0.62 -8.74 -27.94
CA LYS A 266 -0.77 -9.64 -29.09
C LYS A 266 0.31 -9.48 -30.14
N SER A 267 1.02 -8.35 -30.15
CA SER A 267 1.93 -7.96 -31.23
C SER A 267 3.30 -8.61 -31.17
N PHE A 268 3.61 -9.39 -30.14
CA PHE A 268 4.91 -10.06 -30.00
C PHE A 268 4.74 -11.53 -29.66
N LYS A 269 5.48 -12.42 -30.34
CA LYS A 269 5.27 -13.88 -30.31
C LYS A 269 5.28 -14.47 -28.89
N ASN A 270 6.22 -14.08 -28.04
CA ASN A 270 6.34 -14.64 -26.69
C ASN A 270 5.36 -13.98 -25.72
N SER A 271 5.05 -12.69 -25.91
CA SER A 271 4.01 -11.99 -25.14
C SER A 271 2.62 -12.57 -25.42
N ALA A 272 2.31 -12.87 -26.69
CA ALA A 272 1.03 -13.45 -27.10
C ALA A 272 0.86 -14.94 -26.72
N ALA A 273 1.93 -15.61 -26.25
CA ALA A 273 1.90 -17.02 -25.96
C ALA A 273 0.92 -17.37 -24.82
N LYS A 274 0.30 -18.56 -24.93
CA LYS A 274 -0.71 -19.01 -23.94
C LYS A 274 -0.17 -19.05 -22.51
N ASN A 275 1.12 -19.31 -22.30
CA ASN A 275 1.72 -19.35 -20.95
C ASN A 275 2.73 -18.21 -20.74
N SER A 276 2.52 -17.06 -21.41
CA SER A 276 3.42 -15.93 -21.24
C SER A 276 3.40 -15.41 -19.81
N ARG A 277 4.59 -15.12 -19.27
CA ARG A 277 4.79 -14.35 -18.03
C ARG A 277 4.87 -12.85 -18.30
N LEU A 278 4.82 -12.44 -19.57
CA LEU A 278 4.93 -11.06 -20.00
C LEU A 278 3.54 -10.44 -20.09
N HIS A 279 3.40 -9.25 -19.53
CA HIS A 279 2.15 -8.52 -19.49
C HIS A 279 2.38 -7.06 -19.81
N ILE A 280 1.38 -6.38 -20.37
CA ILE A 280 1.52 -4.95 -20.64
C ILE A 280 1.18 -4.11 -19.40
N LEU A 281 0.14 -4.48 -18.65
CA LEU A 281 -0.37 -3.69 -17.53
C LEU A 281 -0.63 -4.57 -16.30
N GLY A 282 0.02 -4.24 -15.18
CA GLY A 282 -0.27 -4.80 -13.86
C GLY A 282 -0.98 -3.79 -12.95
N VAL A 283 -1.87 -4.25 -12.09
CA VAL A 283 -2.56 -3.44 -11.08
C VAL A 283 -2.41 -4.09 -9.72
N ASP A 284 -1.66 -3.44 -8.83
CA ASP A 284 -1.40 -3.91 -7.46
C ASP A 284 -2.59 -3.64 -6.53
N ASP A 285 -3.25 -2.50 -6.71
CA ASP A 285 -4.37 -2.05 -5.88
C ASP A 285 -5.65 -1.92 -6.72
N VAL A 286 -6.23 -3.07 -7.01
CA VAL A 286 -7.45 -3.22 -7.82
C VAL A 286 -8.57 -2.34 -7.27
N SER A 287 -8.83 -2.42 -5.97
CA SER A 287 -9.94 -1.72 -5.32
C SER A 287 -9.83 -0.20 -5.41
N GLY A 288 -8.63 0.39 -5.33
CA GLY A 288 -8.46 1.82 -5.53
C GLY A 288 -8.76 2.27 -6.96
N LEU A 289 -8.39 1.46 -7.96
CA LEU A 289 -8.66 1.75 -9.37
C LEU A 289 -10.14 1.61 -9.70
N ILE A 290 -10.79 0.50 -9.31
CA ILE A 290 -12.20 0.23 -9.63
C ILE A 290 -13.19 1.04 -8.78
N GLN A 291 -12.74 1.77 -7.75
CA GLN A 291 -13.57 2.77 -7.06
C GLN A 291 -13.44 4.16 -7.70
N SER A 292 -12.23 4.56 -8.10
CA SER A 292 -11.98 5.90 -8.67
C SER A 292 -12.59 6.09 -10.06
N LEU A 293 -12.53 5.07 -10.91
CA LEU A 293 -13.07 5.11 -12.28
C LEU A 293 -14.60 5.27 -12.35
N PRO A 294 -15.44 4.45 -11.67
CA PRO A 294 -16.88 4.65 -11.70
C PRO A 294 -17.26 5.97 -11.03
N TYR A 295 -16.51 6.42 -10.03
CA TYR A 295 -16.70 7.75 -9.43
C TYR A 295 -16.45 8.86 -10.46
N ALA A 296 -15.42 8.74 -11.30
CA ALA A 296 -15.18 9.68 -12.40
C ALA A 296 -16.33 9.68 -13.44
N MET A 297 -16.86 8.50 -13.77
CA MET A 297 -17.94 8.35 -14.77
C MET A 297 -19.27 8.97 -14.34
N ILE A 298 -19.50 9.14 -13.02
CA ILE A 298 -20.65 9.85 -12.48
C ILE A 298 -20.33 11.31 -12.13
N ASN A 299 -19.28 11.89 -12.72
CA ASN A 299 -18.81 13.25 -12.47
C ASN A 299 -18.45 13.55 -11.01
N ALA A 300 -17.97 12.54 -10.28
CA ALA A 300 -17.59 12.62 -8.88
C ALA A 300 -18.74 13.10 -7.95
N ASP A 301 -19.98 12.70 -8.24
CA ASP A 301 -21.13 12.95 -7.37
C ASP A 301 -21.24 11.87 -6.26
N ALA A 302 -20.96 12.26 -5.02
CA ALA A 302 -21.03 11.35 -3.87
C ALA A 302 -22.45 10.79 -3.62
N ASN A 303 -23.52 11.48 -4.06
CA ASN A 303 -24.89 11.00 -3.85
C ASN A 303 -25.22 9.80 -4.76
N ASP A 304 -24.65 9.80 -5.96
CA ASP A 304 -24.86 8.75 -6.97
C ASP A 304 -23.87 7.57 -6.81
N PHE A 305 -22.91 7.68 -5.88
CA PHE A 305 -21.90 6.66 -5.63
C PHE A 305 -22.42 5.49 -4.78
N PHE A 306 -21.85 4.29 -4.98
CA PHE A 306 -22.31 3.06 -4.34
C PHE A 306 -21.86 2.91 -2.87
N ILE A 307 -20.93 3.76 -2.42
CA ILE A 307 -20.60 3.96 -1.01
C ILE A 307 -21.19 5.31 -0.58
N GLN A 308 -22.22 5.27 0.25
CA GLN A 308 -22.91 6.49 0.69
C GLN A 308 -22.56 6.82 2.14
N THR A 309 -22.35 8.11 2.41
CA THR A 309 -22.28 8.63 3.77
C THR A 309 -23.60 9.28 4.16
N GLY A 310 -23.90 9.28 5.45
CA GLY A 310 -25.09 9.89 6.03
C GLY A 310 -24.86 10.28 7.48
N LEU A 311 -25.88 10.84 8.12
CA LEU A 311 -25.82 11.31 9.51
C LEU A 311 -26.94 10.71 10.34
N VAL A 312 -26.60 10.13 11.49
CA VAL A 312 -27.56 9.66 12.51
C VAL A 312 -27.08 10.14 13.87
N LYS A 313 -27.93 10.91 14.58
CA LYS A 313 -27.61 11.47 15.91
C LYS A 313 -26.25 12.21 15.96
N ASN A 314 -25.98 13.03 14.94
CA ASN A 314 -24.74 13.79 14.76
C ASN A 314 -23.46 12.94 14.62
N LYS A 315 -23.60 11.64 14.34
CA LYS A 315 -22.49 10.75 13.96
C LYS A 315 -22.63 10.35 12.50
N THR A 316 -21.50 10.24 11.82
CA THR A 316 -21.47 9.75 10.44
C THR A 316 -21.80 8.28 10.36
N THR A 317 -22.55 7.89 9.33
CA THR A 317 -22.84 6.50 8.96
C THR A 317 -22.32 6.23 7.56
N VAL A 318 -21.80 5.03 7.31
CA VAL A 318 -21.37 4.59 5.97
C VAL A 318 -22.24 3.41 5.53
N ASN A 319 -22.75 3.45 4.30
CA ASN A 319 -23.67 2.47 3.76
C ASN A 319 -23.18 1.93 2.41
N TYR A 320 -22.95 0.63 2.37
CA TYR A 320 -22.52 -0.11 1.17
C TYR A 320 -23.66 -0.79 0.41
N LYS A 321 -24.92 -0.72 0.89
CA LYS A 321 -26.05 -1.44 0.30
C LYS A 321 -26.35 -1.03 -1.14
N LYS A 322 -25.99 0.20 -1.53
CA LYS A 322 -26.23 0.72 -2.88
C LYS A 322 -25.49 -0.08 -3.96
N ILE A 323 -24.43 -0.81 -3.63
CA ILE A 323 -23.78 -1.69 -4.60
C ILE A 323 -24.70 -2.79 -5.15
N LYS A 324 -25.77 -3.15 -4.41
CA LYS A 324 -26.77 -4.14 -4.84
C LYS A 324 -27.83 -3.56 -5.77
N ASP A 325 -27.91 -2.24 -5.88
CA ASP A 325 -28.88 -1.55 -6.72
C ASP A 325 -28.35 -1.38 -8.14
N LYS A 326 -28.79 -2.27 -9.04
CA LYS A 326 -28.40 -2.25 -10.46
C LYS A 326 -28.86 -0.98 -11.19
N THR A 327 -29.77 -0.19 -10.63
CA THR A 327 -30.22 1.07 -11.23
C THR A 327 -29.30 2.24 -10.91
N ASN A 328 -28.52 2.15 -9.83
CA ASN A 328 -27.56 3.16 -9.41
C ASN A 328 -26.50 3.43 -10.50
N LYS A 329 -26.20 4.71 -10.74
CA LYS A 329 -25.30 5.14 -11.83
C LYS A 329 -23.88 4.60 -11.67
N SER A 330 -23.33 4.64 -10.46
CA SER A 330 -21.97 4.14 -10.21
C SER A 330 -21.86 2.61 -10.30
N VAL A 331 -22.93 1.87 -9.99
CA VAL A 331 -22.97 0.40 -10.18
C VAL A 331 -23.01 0.03 -11.67
N LYS A 332 -23.75 0.79 -12.49
CA LYS A 332 -23.72 0.65 -13.95
C LYS A 332 -22.32 0.94 -14.52
N ALA A 333 -21.70 2.02 -14.05
CA ALA A 333 -20.33 2.36 -14.43
C ALA A 333 -19.33 1.27 -14.02
N LEU A 334 -19.44 0.72 -12.81
CA LEU A 334 -18.61 -0.39 -12.35
C LEU A 334 -18.77 -1.64 -13.23
N SER A 335 -20.01 -1.94 -13.65
CA SER A 335 -20.31 -3.06 -14.56
C SER A 335 -19.68 -2.86 -15.95
N GLU A 336 -19.69 -1.63 -16.46
CA GLU A 336 -19.03 -1.29 -17.72
C GLU A 336 -17.50 -1.49 -17.63
N ILE A 337 -16.89 -1.04 -16.53
CA ILE A 337 -15.45 -1.22 -16.28
C ILE A 337 -15.10 -2.70 -16.16
N TYR A 338 -15.92 -3.49 -15.46
CA TYR A 338 -15.74 -4.94 -15.34
C TYR A 338 -15.69 -5.62 -16.72
N ASN A 339 -16.60 -5.26 -17.63
CA ASN A 339 -16.60 -5.84 -18.98
C ASN A 339 -15.32 -5.50 -19.76
N LYS A 340 -14.83 -4.26 -19.66
CA LYS A 340 -13.57 -3.86 -20.29
C LYS A 340 -12.37 -4.62 -19.70
N PHE A 341 -12.35 -4.80 -18.38
CA PHE A 341 -11.31 -5.56 -17.70
C PHE A 341 -11.34 -7.02 -18.12
N LYS A 342 -12.53 -7.63 -18.20
CA LYS A 342 -12.70 -9.01 -18.66
C LYS A 342 -12.11 -9.24 -20.05
N GLU A 343 -12.32 -8.31 -20.98
CA GLU A 343 -11.71 -8.38 -22.31
C GLU A 343 -10.17 -8.36 -22.24
N SER A 344 -9.59 -7.42 -21.47
CA SER A 344 -8.13 -7.31 -21.33
C SER A 344 -7.49 -8.43 -20.49
N LEU A 345 -8.23 -9.03 -19.56
CA LEU A 345 -7.81 -10.23 -18.83
C LEU A 345 -7.78 -11.44 -19.76
N ALA A 346 -8.78 -11.58 -20.63
CA ALA A 346 -8.83 -12.66 -21.62
C ALA A 346 -7.67 -12.58 -22.63
N THR A 347 -7.22 -11.38 -22.97
CA THR A 347 -6.02 -11.18 -23.81
C THR A 347 -4.72 -11.26 -23.03
N LYS A 348 -4.78 -11.28 -21.68
CA LYS A 348 -3.63 -11.24 -20.75
C LYS A 348 -2.83 -9.95 -20.78
N SER A 349 -3.36 -8.91 -21.40
CA SER A 349 -2.70 -7.59 -21.41
C SER A 349 -2.80 -6.89 -20.06
N LEU A 350 -3.85 -7.19 -19.30
CA LEU A 350 -4.09 -6.73 -17.94
C LEU A 350 -3.90 -7.90 -16.97
N THR A 351 -3.20 -7.65 -15.88
CA THR A 351 -3.15 -8.53 -14.70
C THR A 351 -3.62 -7.76 -13.47
N LEU A 352 -4.53 -8.36 -12.72
CA LEU A 352 -4.94 -7.88 -11.40
C LEU A 352 -4.20 -8.71 -10.35
N LEU A 353 -3.36 -8.08 -9.56
CA LEU A 353 -2.49 -8.78 -8.61
C LEU A 353 -3.18 -8.94 -7.26
N ALA A 354 -2.97 -10.09 -6.64
CA ALA A 354 -3.54 -10.40 -5.33
C ALA A 354 -2.78 -9.68 -4.20
N GLY A 355 -3.39 -9.65 -3.00
CA GLY A 355 -2.79 -9.02 -1.82
C GLY A 355 -1.38 -9.52 -1.50
N GLY A 356 -0.39 -8.64 -1.62
CA GLY A 356 1.02 -8.93 -1.34
C GLY A 356 1.82 -9.44 -2.54
N GLU A 357 1.21 -9.50 -3.72
CA GLU A 357 1.89 -9.56 -5.01
C GLU A 357 2.00 -8.14 -5.60
N TYR A 358 3.12 -7.81 -6.21
CA TYR A 358 3.40 -6.46 -6.70
C TYR A 358 4.02 -6.50 -8.08
N THR A 359 3.55 -5.63 -8.98
CA THR A 359 4.04 -5.52 -10.36
C THR A 359 5.55 -5.28 -10.36
N SER A 360 6.08 -4.58 -9.36
CA SER A 360 7.50 -4.29 -9.19
C SER A 360 8.40 -5.54 -9.17
N SER A 361 7.89 -6.68 -8.67
CA SER A 361 8.63 -7.96 -8.63
C SER A 361 8.96 -8.50 -10.02
N TYR A 362 8.13 -8.15 -11.01
CA TYR A 362 8.21 -8.62 -12.40
C TYR A 362 8.72 -7.50 -13.33
N GLN A 363 8.23 -6.28 -13.15
CA GLN A 363 8.62 -5.10 -13.93
C GLN A 363 10.13 -4.84 -13.90
N THR A 364 10.79 -5.12 -12.77
CA THR A 364 12.25 -4.99 -12.63
C THR A 364 13.03 -5.90 -13.59
N LYS A 365 12.39 -6.91 -14.17
CA LYS A 365 12.94 -7.87 -15.13
C LYS A 365 12.42 -7.67 -16.57
N HIS A 366 11.79 -6.51 -16.83
CA HIS A 366 11.11 -6.21 -18.11
C HIS A 366 9.92 -7.11 -18.45
N GLU A 367 9.34 -7.81 -17.45
CA GLU A 367 8.15 -8.65 -17.67
C GLU A 367 6.85 -7.83 -17.76
N TYR A 368 6.88 -6.57 -17.31
CA TYR A 368 5.76 -5.63 -17.41
C TYR A 368 6.19 -4.34 -18.11
N ALA A 369 5.33 -3.82 -19.00
CA ALA A 369 5.50 -2.49 -19.57
C ALA A 369 5.03 -1.40 -18.59
N PHE A 370 3.91 -1.64 -17.90
CA PHE A 370 3.31 -0.74 -16.92
C PHE A 370 2.92 -1.47 -15.62
N GLY A 371 2.99 -0.74 -14.51
CA GLY A 371 2.45 -1.17 -13.22
C GLY A 371 1.72 -0.03 -12.53
N ILE A 372 0.50 -0.28 -12.05
CA ILE A 372 -0.27 0.65 -11.23
C ILE A 372 -0.14 0.22 -9.77
N GLY A 373 0.54 1.03 -8.97
CA GLY A 373 0.82 0.74 -7.55
C GLY A 373 0.87 1.98 -6.68
N SER A 374 1.24 1.82 -5.41
CA SER A 374 1.32 2.94 -4.46
C SER A 374 2.61 3.76 -4.66
N THR A 375 2.51 5.09 -4.54
CA THR A 375 3.70 5.97 -4.56
C THR A 375 4.66 5.74 -3.41
N ALA A 376 4.23 5.05 -2.34
CA ALA A 376 5.12 4.62 -1.26
C ALA A 376 6.13 3.54 -1.71
N GLY A 377 5.87 2.84 -2.82
CA GLY A 377 6.65 1.71 -3.31
C GLY A 377 7.83 2.04 -4.24
N TYR A 378 8.25 3.32 -4.35
CA TYR A 378 9.20 3.79 -5.37
C TYR A 378 10.44 2.91 -5.55
N ARG A 379 11.14 2.59 -4.46
CA ARG A 379 12.42 1.86 -4.50
C ARG A 379 12.29 0.38 -4.89
N HIS A 380 11.08 -0.17 -4.92
CA HIS A 380 10.86 -1.56 -5.32
C HIS A 380 10.78 -1.71 -6.84
N ASN A 381 10.54 -0.62 -7.57
CA ASN A 381 10.24 -0.63 -9.01
C ASN A 381 11.48 -0.59 -9.91
N PHE A 382 12.68 -0.61 -9.34
CA PHE A 382 13.93 -0.64 -10.07
C PHE A 382 15.02 -1.35 -9.25
N ILE A 383 16.06 -1.81 -9.93
CA ILE A 383 17.31 -2.21 -9.30
C ILE A 383 18.23 -1.00 -9.32
N SER A 384 18.83 -0.66 -8.17
CA SER A 384 19.82 0.43 -8.15
C SER A 384 21.13 -0.08 -8.72
N ASP A 385 21.82 0.76 -9.51
CA ASP A 385 23.15 0.48 -10.08
C ASP A 385 24.18 0.01 -9.03
N LYS A 386 23.94 0.30 -7.74
CA LYS A 386 24.83 -0.05 -6.62
C LYS A 386 24.46 -1.37 -5.94
N THR A 387 23.32 -1.95 -6.28
CA THR A 387 22.83 -3.21 -5.71
C THR A 387 22.91 -4.30 -6.75
N LYS A 388 23.64 -5.37 -6.42
CA LYS A 388 23.57 -6.62 -7.17
C LYS A 388 22.36 -7.39 -6.69
N LYS A 389 21.39 -7.65 -7.58
CA LYS A 389 20.35 -8.64 -7.32
C LYS A 389 20.83 -9.98 -7.88
N VAL A 390 20.71 -11.03 -7.10
CA VAL A 390 21.10 -12.38 -7.52
C VAL A 390 19.81 -13.16 -7.74
N ILE A 391 19.73 -13.85 -8.88
CA ILE A 391 18.70 -14.86 -9.12
C ILE A 391 19.35 -16.19 -9.45
N PHE A 392 18.62 -17.27 -9.21
CA PHE A 392 19.02 -18.61 -9.60
C PHE A 392 18.10 -19.07 -10.73
N THR A 393 18.69 -19.44 -11.86
CA THR A 393 17.97 -20.06 -12.99
C THR A 393 18.40 -21.50 -13.16
N LEU A 394 17.52 -22.33 -13.70
CA LEU A 394 17.85 -23.69 -14.05
C LEU A 394 18.81 -23.71 -15.26
N LYS A 395 19.90 -24.46 -15.15
CA LYS A 395 21.03 -24.44 -16.08
C LYS A 395 20.61 -24.72 -17.52
N GLY A 396 20.99 -23.81 -18.42
CA GLY A 396 20.66 -23.87 -19.85
C GLY A 396 19.20 -23.55 -20.16
N THR A 397 18.52 -22.83 -19.27
CA THR A 397 17.13 -22.36 -19.43
C THR A 397 17.00 -20.98 -18.77
N ASP A 398 15.91 -20.27 -19.07
CA ASP A 398 15.53 -19.03 -18.38
C ASP A 398 14.58 -19.26 -17.19
N VAL A 399 14.27 -20.52 -16.87
CA VAL A 399 13.35 -20.86 -15.78
C VAL A 399 13.98 -20.43 -14.45
N SER A 400 13.30 -19.51 -13.77
CA SER A 400 13.61 -19.07 -12.42
C SER A 400 12.38 -19.25 -11.53
N GLY A 401 12.63 -19.53 -10.25
CA GLY A 401 11.55 -19.63 -9.28
C GLY A 401 10.89 -18.28 -9.03
N GLU A 402 9.60 -18.33 -8.70
CA GLU A 402 8.69 -17.17 -8.65
C GLU A 402 9.10 -16.05 -7.68
N LYS A 403 9.99 -16.32 -6.72
CA LYS A 403 10.26 -15.39 -5.62
C LYS A 403 11.70 -14.87 -5.51
N ASP A 404 12.54 -15.03 -6.53
CA ASP A 404 13.95 -14.56 -6.49
C ASP A 404 14.70 -15.03 -5.23
N LYS A 405 14.34 -16.21 -4.71
CA LYS A 405 14.80 -16.70 -3.41
C LYS A 405 16.15 -17.38 -3.60
N GLU A 406 17.10 -17.06 -2.73
CA GLU A 406 18.20 -17.98 -2.43
C GLU A 406 17.57 -19.21 -1.81
N PHE A 407 17.44 -20.27 -2.61
CA PHE A 407 16.82 -21.51 -2.18
C PHE A 407 17.79 -22.31 -1.32
N LYS A 408 18.18 -21.79 -0.16
CA LYS A 408 18.93 -22.57 0.82
C LYS A 408 17.96 -23.17 1.82
N ASN A 409 17.91 -24.50 1.83
CA ASN A 409 17.09 -25.23 2.77
C ASN A 409 17.69 -25.10 4.18
N VAL A 410 16.86 -24.71 5.15
CA VAL A 410 17.07 -25.07 6.56
C VAL A 410 16.23 -26.32 6.79
N ILE A 411 16.73 -27.28 7.55
CA ILE A 411 15.86 -28.15 8.34
C ILE A 411 16.26 -27.94 9.78
N LYS A 412 15.34 -27.42 10.59
CA LYS A 412 15.49 -27.49 12.04
C LYS A 412 14.63 -28.65 12.54
N LYS A 413 15.28 -29.69 13.06
CA LYS A 413 14.60 -30.57 14.03
C LYS A 413 14.20 -29.68 15.20
N THR A 414 12.92 -29.38 15.33
CA THR A 414 12.43 -28.76 16.56
C THR A 414 12.49 -29.80 17.67
N GLU A 415 12.74 -29.39 18.92
CA GLU A 415 12.76 -30.28 20.10
C GLU A 415 11.43 -31.05 20.29
N LYS A 416 10.40 -30.72 19.52
CA LYS A 416 9.04 -31.29 19.55
C LYS A 416 8.71 -32.21 18.37
N GLY A 417 9.67 -32.54 17.50
CA GLY A 417 9.52 -33.60 16.49
C GLY A 417 8.70 -33.24 15.25
N VAL A 418 8.65 -31.96 14.85
CA VAL A 418 8.04 -31.57 13.57
C VAL A 418 9.14 -31.39 12.54
N ASP A 419 9.28 -32.35 11.62
CA ASP A 419 10.15 -32.20 10.45
C ASP A 419 9.47 -31.21 9.46
N GLN A 420 10.15 -30.10 9.16
CA GLN A 420 9.63 -29.04 8.29
C GLN A 420 10.65 -28.68 7.21
N LEU A 421 10.17 -28.47 5.98
CA LEU A 421 10.98 -27.83 4.94
C LEU A 421 10.93 -26.32 5.16
N PHE A 422 12.09 -25.66 5.15
CA PHE A 422 12.18 -24.21 5.24
C PHE A 422 12.68 -23.63 3.92
N VAL A 423 12.19 -22.43 3.64
CA VAL A 423 12.60 -21.60 2.52
C VAL A 423 13.17 -20.32 3.10
N THR A 424 14.48 -20.14 3.02
CA THR A 424 15.13 -18.93 3.52
C THR A 424 15.20 -17.81 2.47
N PHE A 425 15.26 -16.58 2.96
CA PHE A 425 15.55 -15.37 2.20
C PHE A 425 16.31 -14.40 3.10
N LYS A 426 17.63 -14.29 2.91
CA LYS A 426 18.49 -13.51 3.81
C LYS A 426 18.24 -13.92 5.28
N GLU A 427 17.84 -12.98 6.13
CA GLU A 427 17.55 -13.20 7.56
C GLU A 427 16.16 -13.81 7.85
N ASN A 428 15.29 -13.99 6.85
CA ASN A 428 13.92 -14.49 7.05
C ASN A 428 13.77 -15.93 6.57
N ALA A 429 13.06 -16.77 7.34
CA ALA A 429 12.77 -18.16 6.96
C ALA A 429 11.25 -18.40 6.93
N ASN A 430 10.72 -18.82 5.77
CA ASN A 430 9.34 -19.24 5.62
C ASN A 430 9.25 -20.77 5.72
N LYS A 431 8.19 -21.29 6.32
CA LYS A 431 8.00 -22.75 6.49
C LYS A 431 7.09 -23.33 5.41
N VAL A 432 7.28 -24.61 5.09
CA VAL A 432 6.31 -25.42 4.36
C VAL A 432 5.74 -26.45 5.33
N TYR A 433 4.49 -26.23 5.71
CA TYR A 433 3.75 -27.09 6.62
C TYR A 433 3.04 -28.23 5.89
N LYS A 434 2.85 -29.34 6.59
CA LYS A 434 2.01 -30.44 6.13
C LYS A 434 0.53 -30.04 6.07
N SER A 435 -0.25 -30.77 5.28
CA SER A 435 -1.68 -30.52 5.08
C SER A 435 -2.48 -30.70 6.37
N THR A 436 -1.93 -31.53 7.28
CA THR A 436 -2.45 -31.89 8.58
C THR A 436 -1.90 -31.07 9.75
N VAL A 437 -1.13 -30.00 9.50
CA VAL A 437 -0.58 -29.18 10.59
C VAL A 437 -1.71 -28.69 11.50
N ASP A 438 -1.56 -29.00 12.79
CA ASP A 438 -2.43 -28.52 13.85
C ASP A 438 -1.92 -27.15 14.31
N THR A 439 -2.58 -26.10 13.83
CA THR A 439 -2.16 -24.72 14.08
C THR A 439 -2.30 -24.31 15.55
N ASP A 440 -3.10 -25.03 16.34
CA ASP A 440 -3.31 -24.71 17.76
C ASP A 440 -2.11 -25.09 18.61
N LYS A 441 -1.35 -26.10 18.17
CA LYS A 441 -0.12 -26.60 18.82
C LYS A 441 1.13 -25.78 18.51
N LEU A 442 1.04 -24.83 17.57
CA LEU A 442 2.11 -23.90 17.27
C LEU A 442 2.23 -22.86 18.38
N ASP A 443 3.46 -22.46 18.71
CA ASP A 443 3.68 -21.31 19.60
C ASP A 443 3.33 -19.97 18.92
N ASP A 444 3.35 -18.88 19.69
CA ASP A 444 2.94 -17.57 19.19
C ASP A 444 3.85 -17.07 18.03
N GLU A 445 5.13 -17.40 18.04
CA GLU A 445 6.09 -17.04 16.97
C GLU A 445 5.82 -17.86 15.71
N GLU A 446 5.53 -19.15 15.87
CA GLU A 446 5.16 -20.05 14.78
C GLU A 446 3.81 -19.67 14.16
N LYS A 447 2.83 -19.31 14.99
CA LYS A 447 1.53 -18.77 14.55
C LYS A 447 1.70 -17.48 13.77
N ASP A 448 2.58 -16.60 14.23
CA ASP A 448 2.93 -15.39 13.51
C ASP A 448 3.64 -15.68 12.17
N SER A 449 4.48 -16.70 12.11
CA SER A 449 5.17 -17.11 10.87
C SER A 449 4.24 -17.76 9.84
N LEU A 450 3.10 -18.32 10.27
CA LEU A 450 2.14 -18.97 9.37
C LEU A 450 1.71 -18.00 8.28
N ARG A 451 1.52 -16.70 8.55
CA ARG A 451 1.04 -15.75 7.53
C ARG A 451 2.00 -15.55 6.34
N TYR A 452 3.25 -15.99 6.45
CA TYR A 452 4.28 -15.89 5.41
C TYR A 452 4.72 -17.25 4.85
N SER A 453 4.10 -18.33 5.34
CA SER A 453 4.49 -19.71 5.07
C SER A 453 3.66 -20.33 3.94
N TYR A 454 3.83 -21.64 3.76
CA TYR A 454 3.12 -22.47 2.80
C TYR A 454 2.55 -23.69 3.51
N LYS A 455 1.47 -24.24 2.95
CA LYS A 455 0.87 -25.49 3.40
C LYS A 455 0.74 -26.43 2.21
N SER A 456 1.13 -27.69 2.35
CA SER A 456 0.88 -28.69 1.31
C SER A 456 -0.62 -28.89 1.09
N LEU A 457 -0.98 -29.21 -0.14
CA LEU A 457 -2.37 -29.32 -0.55
C LEU A 457 -2.99 -30.68 -0.17
N ASP A 458 -2.17 -31.73 -0.08
CA ASP A 458 -2.63 -33.10 0.10
C ASP A 458 -1.60 -34.00 0.81
N SER A 459 -2.06 -35.18 1.24
CA SER A 459 -1.26 -36.20 1.91
C SER A 459 -0.18 -36.83 1.01
N ALA A 460 -0.36 -36.78 -0.31
CA ALA A 460 0.64 -37.25 -1.27
C ALA A 460 1.87 -36.34 -1.27
N THR A 461 1.65 -35.02 -1.22
CA THR A 461 2.69 -34.01 -1.04
C THR A 461 3.36 -34.17 0.32
N ASP A 462 2.59 -34.41 1.39
CA ASP A 462 3.14 -34.67 2.74
C ASP A 462 4.11 -35.86 2.74
N SER A 463 3.72 -36.97 2.09
CA SER A 463 4.53 -38.19 2.02
C SER A 463 5.86 -37.94 1.29
N LYS A 464 5.83 -37.20 0.19
CA LYS A 464 7.04 -36.83 -0.56
C LYS A 464 7.92 -35.82 0.19
N MET A 465 7.32 -34.91 0.95
CA MET A 465 8.08 -34.05 1.86
C MET A 465 8.84 -34.90 2.88
N ASP A 466 8.20 -35.90 3.48
CA ASP A 466 8.85 -36.82 4.42
C ASP A 466 10.00 -37.62 3.78
N GLU A 467 9.85 -38.05 2.53
CA GLU A 467 10.93 -38.68 1.77
C GLU A 467 12.12 -37.75 1.57
N ILE A 468 11.87 -36.49 1.24
CA ILE A 468 12.93 -35.49 1.01
C ILE A 468 13.61 -35.12 2.32
N LEU A 469 12.85 -34.95 3.40
CA LEU A 469 13.36 -34.69 4.74
C LEU A 469 14.36 -35.78 5.18
N LYS A 470 14.11 -37.05 4.83
CA LYS A 470 15.05 -38.16 5.08
C LYS A 470 16.33 -38.12 4.24
N LYS A 471 16.31 -37.46 3.06
CA LYS A 471 17.48 -37.35 2.15
C LYS A 471 18.38 -36.17 2.49
N ILE A 472 17.94 -35.25 3.32
CA ILE A 472 18.69 -34.04 3.66
C ILE A 472 19.65 -34.34 4.82
N THR A 473 20.94 -34.19 4.56
CA THR A 473 22.01 -34.58 5.48
C THR A 473 22.64 -33.40 6.22
N ASN A 474 22.42 -32.16 5.76
CA ASN A 474 22.93 -30.94 6.37
C ASN A 474 21.77 -30.05 6.85
N THR A 475 21.77 -29.74 8.16
CA THR A 475 20.73 -28.92 8.82
C THR A 475 21.12 -27.45 8.95
N ASP A 476 22.38 -27.10 8.66
CA ASP A 476 22.87 -25.73 8.70
C ASP A 476 22.72 -25.06 7.32
N PRO A 477 21.90 -24.00 7.20
CA PRO A 477 21.71 -23.27 5.94
C PRO A 477 22.95 -22.49 5.48
N GLU A 478 23.86 -22.14 6.40
CA GLU A 478 25.05 -21.36 6.10
C GLU A 478 26.27 -22.23 5.82
N ALA A 479 26.13 -23.55 6.01
CA ALA A 479 27.19 -24.49 5.70
C ALA A 479 27.53 -24.44 4.20
N SER A 480 28.82 -24.27 3.92
CA SER A 480 29.35 -24.08 2.56
C SER A 480 29.15 -25.27 1.62
N ASP A 481 28.81 -26.44 2.17
CA ASP A 481 28.59 -27.70 1.48
C ASP A 481 27.11 -28.06 1.30
N ASN A 482 26.17 -27.21 1.76
CA ASN A 482 24.74 -27.41 1.53
C ASN A 482 24.35 -27.07 0.09
N LYS A 483 24.21 -28.11 -0.76
CA LYS A 483 23.90 -28.01 -2.20
C LYS A 483 22.43 -28.27 -2.54
N GLN A 484 21.56 -28.40 -1.54
CA GLN A 484 20.17 -28.83 -1.73
C GLN A 484 19.24 -27.62 -1.74
N CYS A 485 18.30 -27.60 -2.70
CA CYS A 485 17.39 -26.47 -2.86
C CYS A 485 15.96 -26.88 -3.24
N LEU A 486 14.99 -26.01 -2.95
CA LEU A 486 13.58 -26.17 -3.31
C LEU A 486 13.15 -25.09 -4.28
N LEU A 487 12.80 -25.45 -5.51
CA LEU A 487 12.29 -24.52 -6.52
C LEU A 487 10.76 -24.45 -6.48
N PHE A 488 10.21 -23.23 -6.40
CA PHE A 488 8.77 -22.97 -6.42
C PHE A 488 8.37 -22.36 -7.76
N LEU A 489 7.45 -23.02 -8.46
CA LEU A 489 6.83 -22.52 -9.69
C LEU A 489 5.33 -22.43 -9.50
N ARG A 490 4.68 -21.39 -10.03
CA ARG A 490 3.21 -21.33 -10.00
C ARG A 490 2.63 -22.55 -10.71
N GLU A 491 1.56 -23.10 -10.14
CA GLU A 491 0.92 -24.30 -10.66
C GLU A 491 0.37 -24.12 -12.09
N ASP A 492 0.01 -22.89 -12.47
CA ASP A 492 -0.46 -22.55 -13.81
C ASP A 492 0.66 -22.48 -14.87
N ASN A 493 1.93 -22.43 -14.48
CA ASN A 493 3.08 -22.33 -15.38
C ASN A 493 3.60 -23.70 -15.84
N GLN A 494 2.77 -24.38 -16.65
CA GLN A 494 3.02 -25.75 -17.09
C GLN A 494 4.28 -25.92 -17.96
N SER A 495 4.70 -24.88 -18.70
CA SER A 495 5.93 -24.90 -19.50
C SER A 495 7.19 -24.96 -18.64
N ASP A 496 7.26 -24.13 -17.59
CA ASP A 496 8.41 -24.11 -16.69
C ASP A 496 8.43 -25.41 -15.86
N ILE A 497 7.27 -25.89 -15.41
CA ILE A 497 7.10 -27.18 -14.73
C ILE A 497 7.65 -28.32 -15.58
N LYS A 498 7.30 -28.38 -16.87
CA LYS A 498 7.80 -29.41 -17.80
C LYS A 498 9.32 -29.32 -17.94
N THR A 499 9.84 -28.11 -18.16
CA THR A 499 11.27 -27.87 -18.32
C THR A 499 12.07 -28.30 -17.08
N VAL A 500 11.56 -28.02 -15.88
CA VAL A 500 12.18 -28.42 -14.60
C VAL A 500 12.21 -29.94 -14.44
N LYS A 501 11.13 -30.63 -14.81
CA LYS A 501 11.07 -32.11 -14.79
C LYS A 501 12.09 -32.73 -15.75
N GLU A 502 12.19 -32.20 -16.97
CA GLU A 502 13.13 -32.67 -17.99
C GLU A 502 14.60 -32.50 -17.58
N LYS A 503 14.88 -31.54 -16.68
CA LYS A 503 16.21 -31.30 -16.10
C LYS A 503 16.50 -32.14 -14.86
N GLY A 504 15.61 -33.07 -14.51
CA GLY A 504 15.83 -34.06 -13.46
C GLY A 504 15.51 -33.59 -12.03
N ALA A 505 14.82 -32.46 -11.86
CA ALA A 505 14.38 -32.04 -10.53
C ALA A 505 13.25 -32.94 -10.01
N GLN A 506 13.31 -33.32 -8.72
CA GLN A 506 12.33 -34.21 -8.10
C GLN A 506 11.08 -33.41 -7.70
N GLU A 507 9.91 -33.68 -8.29
CA GLU A 507 8.65 -33.02 -7.87
C GLU A 507 8.22 -33.51 -6.47
N VAL A 508 8.13 -32.55 -5.55
CA VAL A 508 7.63 -32.76 -4.18
C VAL A 508 6.10 -32.80 -4.16
N GLY A 509 5.46 -31.86 -4.83
CA GLY A 509 4.00 -31.77 -4.89
C GLY A 509 3.51 -30.32 -4.95
N THR A 510 2.25 -30.11 -4.59
CA THR A 510 1.61 -28.78 -4.62
C THR A 510 1.47 -28.21 -3.22
N VAL A 511 1.82 -26.94 -3.06
CA VAL A 511 1.56 -26.17 -1.85
C VAL A 511 0.72 -24.94 -2.15
N ILE A 512 0.05 -24.43 -1.14
CA ILE A 512 -0.72 -23.20 -1.16
C ILE A 512 -0.14 -22.23 -0.14
N GLU A 513 -0.12 -20.94 -0.46
CA GLU A 513 0.21 -19.93 0.54
C GLU A 513 -0.83 -19.91 1.66
N THR A 514 -0.39 -19.71 2.89
CA THR A 514 -1.25 -19.69 4.09
C THR A 514 -1.89 -18.33 4.36
N LYS A 515 -1.80 -17.36 3.43
CA LYS A 515 -2.47 -16.06 3.54
C LYS A 515 -3.99 -16.16 3.38
N ILE A 516 -4.71 -15.24 4.02
CA ILE A 516 -6.18 -15.29 4.22
C ILE A 516 -7.01 -14.95 2.96
N SER A 517 -6.39 -14.52 1.84
CA SER A 517 -7.13 -14.27 0.58
C SER A 517 -6.25 -14.43 -0.67
N GLY A 518 -6.77 -15.09 -1.71
CA GLY A 518 -6.12 -15.15 -3.03
C GLY A 518 -4.85 -16.00 -3.09
N ALA A 519 -4.76 -17.06 -2.27
CA ALA A 519 -3.54 -17.84 -2.11
C ALA A 519 -3.11 -18.52 -3.42
N SER A 520 -1.92 -18.15 -3.90
CA SER A 520 -1.29 -18.78 -5.05
C SER A 520 -0.88 -20.21 -4.72
N LYS A 521 -1.12 -21.10 -5.69
CA LYS A 521 -0.65 -22.49 -5.64
C LYS A 521 0.68 -22.62 -6.35
N TYR A 522 1.59 -23.35 -5.74
CA TYR A 522 2.93 -23.58 -6.26
C TYR A 522 3.23 -25.08 -6.33
N LYS A 523 3.82 -25.50 -7.44
CA LYS A 523 4.55 -26.76 -7.52
C LYS A 523 5.93 -26.57 -6.91
N ILE A 524 6.31 -27.46 -5.99
CA ILE A 524 7.64 -27.50 -5.39
C ILE A 524 8.46 -28.62 -6.04
N PHE A 525 9.69 -28.30 -6.40
CA PHE A 525 10.70 -29.24 -6.87
C PHE A 525 11.90 -29.23 -5.96
N PHE A 526 12.38 -30.40 -5.57
CA PHE A 526 13.62 -30.58 -4.84
C PHE A 526 14.77 -30.85 -5.81
N LEU A 527 15.84 -30.08 -5.69
CA LEU A 527 17.09 -30.33 -6.40
C LEU A 527 18.13 -30.71 -5.36
N ASN A 528 18.68 -31.91 -5.52
CA ASN A 528 19.71 -32.45 -4.64
C ASN A 528 21.12 -31.94 -4.98
N ASP A 529 21.24 -31.16 -6.07
CA ASP A 529 22.51 -30.63 -6.58
C ASP A 529 22.30 -29.21 -7.15
N GLU A 530 22.92 -28.22 -6.49
CA GLU A 530 22.93 -26.82 -6.92
C GLU A 530 23.61 -26.63 -8.29
N SER A 531 24.37 -27.61 -8.80
CA SER A 531 24.95 -27.53 -10.16
C SER A 531 23.91 -27.47 -11.28
N LEU A 532 22.66 -27.86 -10.98
CA LEU A 532 21.50 -27.67 -11.86
C LEU A 532 21.04 -26.21 -11.92
N LEU A 533 21.53 -25.36 -11.02
CA LEU A 533 21.25 -23.93 -10.98
C LEU A 533 22.46 -23.13 -11.47
N VAL A 534 22.17 -21.97 -12.05
CA VAL A 534 23.15 -20.95 -12.40
C VAL A 534 22.82 -19.72 -11.59
N ARG A 535 23.79 -19.29 -10.77
CA ARG A 535 23.73 -18.01 -10.07
C ARG A 535 23.93 -16.89 -11.10
N LYS A 536 22.86 -16.17 -11.43
CA LYS A 536 22.88 -15.02 -12.32
C LYS A 536 22.84 -13.75 -11.47
N GLU A 537 23.92 -12.98 -11.52
CA GLU A 537 23.87 -11.59 -11.04
C GLU A 537 23.10 -10.78 -12.07
N LEU A 538 21.93 -10.29 -11.67
CA LEU A 538 21.23 -9.25 -12.40
C LEU A 538 22.05 -7.97 -12.28
N SER A 539 22.87 -7.74 -13.31
CA SER A 539 23.55 -6.47 -13.55
C SER A 539 22.56 -5.41 -14.04
N SER A 540 23.04 -4.19 -14.29
CA SER A 540 22.25 -3.13 -14.90
C SER A 540 21.65 -3.50 -16.27
N LYS A 541 22.25 -4.46 -17.00
CA LYS A 541 21.74 -4.94 -18.29
C LYS A 541 20.68 -6.03 -18.11
N GLY A 542 19.52 -5.85 -18.74
CA GLY A 542 18.38 -6.76 -18.67
C GLY A 542 17.57 -6.63 -17.38
N THR A 543 17.74 -5.52 -16.65
CA THR A 543 16.86 -5.15 -15.54
C THR A 543 16.56 -3.66 -15.56
N LEU A 544 15.39 -3.29 -15.05
CA LEU A 544 14.95 -1.90 -15.01
C LEU A 544 15.75 -1.08 -13.97
N GLN A 545 16.50 -0.10 -14.43
CA GLN A 545 17.24 0.84 -13.56
C GLN A 545 16.41 2.07 -13.18
N GLU A 546 16.82 2.80 -12.13
CA GLU A 546 16.08 3.97 -11.62
C GLU A 546 15.86 5.07 -12.68
N LYS A 547 16.86 5.27 -13.55
CA LYS A 547 16.79 6.26 -14.65
C LYS A 547 15.74 5.87 -15.71
N GLU A 548 15.54 4.57 -15.90
CA GLU A 548 14.66 3.95 -16.91
C GLU A 548 13.20 3.86 -16.44
N LEU A 549 12.96 3.98 -15.14
CA LEU A 549 11.63 4.08 -14.58
C LEU A 549 10.99 5.42 -14.96
N ILE A 550 9.92 5.36 -15.75
CA ILE A 550 9.11 6.52 -16.15
C ILE A 550 7.82 6.55 -15.32
N VAL A 551 7.31 7.74 -15.05
CA VAL A 551 6.12 7.96 -14.23
C VAL A 551 5.00 8.57 -15.06
N PHE A 552 3.84 7.92 -15.01
CA PHE A 552 2.58 8.40 -15.54
C PHE A 552 1.57 8.59 -14.41
N ALA A 553 0.62 9.50 -14.63
CA ALA A 553 -0.60 9.52 -13.84
C ALA A 553 -1.37 8.21 -14.09
N VAL A 554 -2.01 7.69 -13.05
CA VAL A 554 -3.02 6.63 -13.24
C VAL A 554 -4.18 7.21 -14.04
N PRO A 555 -4.78 6.46 -14.98
CA PRO A 555 -5.97 6.93 -15.68
C PRO A 555 -7.09 7.32 -14.70
N GLY A 556 -7.30 8.63 -14.56
CA GLY A 556 -8.34 9.18 -13.68
C GLY A 556 -9.69 9.34 -14.39
N LYS A 557 -9.78 8.89 -15.64
CA LYS A 557 -10.96 8.91 -16.50
C LYS A 557 -11.12 7.55 -17.16
N CYS A 558 -12.37 7.10 -17.36
CA CYS A 558 -12.62 5.91 -18.16
C CYS A 558 -12.37 6.22 -19.65
N ASN A 559 -12.91 7.34 -20.11
CA ASN A 559 -12.74 7.84 -21.48
C ASN A 559 -12.76 9.39 -21.53
N LYS A 560 -12.49 9.92 -22.72
CA LYS A 560 -12.39 11.37 -22.97
C LYS A 560 -13.66 12.15 -22.65
N SER A 561 -14.84 11.53 -22.68
CA SER A 561 -16.10 12.22 -22.42
C SER A 561 -16.37 12.44 -20.93
N ASN A 562 -15.67 11.73 -20.04
CA ASN A 562 -15.75 11.99 -18.61
C ASN A 562 -15.17 13.38 -18.29
N GLU A 563 -15.98 14.25 -17.68
CA GLU A 563 -15.58 15.62 -17.37
C GLU A 563 -14.49 15.63 -16.28
N LYS A 564 -14.74 14.90 -15.19
CA LYS A 564 -13.87 14.87 -14.01
C LYS A 564 -12.78 13.82 -14.16
N ARG A 565 -11.55 14.20 -13.76
CA ARG A 565 -10.43 13.30 -13.52
C ARG A 565 -10.36 13.01 -12.03
N VAL A 566 -10.36 11.74 -11.64
CA VAL A 566 -10.31 11.33 -10.23
C VAL A 566 -8.90 10.85 -9.88
N ILE A 567 -8.37 11.36 -8.78
CA ILE A 567 -7.14 10.86 -8.15
C ILE A 567 -7.54 10.06 -6.92
N TYR A 568 -7.16 8.80 -6.88
CA TYR A 568 -7.30 7.97 -5.68
C TYR A 568 -6.21 8.38 -4.67
N SER A 569 -6.63 8.97 -3.55
CA SER A 569 -5.73 9.32 -2.45
C SER A 569 -5.86 8.33 -1.32
N GLN A 570 -4.72 7.98 -0.73
CA GLN A 570 -4.59 7.04 0.35
C GLN A 570 -3.46 7.43 1.29
N GLY A 571 -3.29 6.68 2.37
CA GLY A 571 -2.22 6.87 3.34
C GLY A 571 -2.76 7.25 4.72
N PRO A 572 -2.00 6.93 5.78
CA PRO A 572 -2.51 6.98 7.13
C PRO A 572 -2.64 8.43 7.63
N SER A 573 -3.61 8.61 8.51
CA SER A 573 -3.74 9.81 9.34
C SER A 573 -3.18 9.53 10.72
N LEU A 574 -2.81 10.58 11.45
CA LEU A 574 -2.56 10.47 12.89
C LEU A 574 -3.91 10.39 13.60
N ILE A 575 -4.11 9.32 14.36
CA ILE A 575 -5.34 9.02 15.11
C ILE A 575 -4.95 8.90 16.58
N GLY A 576 -5.68 9.57 17.46
CA GLY A 576 -5.45 9.48 18.90
C GLY A 576 -6.36 8.45 19.56
N VAL A 577 -5.80 7.74 20.54
CA VAL A 577 -6.46 6.74 21.38
C VAL A 577 -6.53 7.30 22.79
N SER A 578 -7.73 7.57 23.31
CA SER A 578 -7.91 8.14 24.64
C SER A 578 -7.54 7.15 25.75
N ARG A 579 -6.55 7.52 26.55
CA ARG A 579 -6.02 6.76 27.70
C ARG A 579 -6.21 7.50 29.03
N GLY A 580 -6.72 8.73 29.01
CA GLY A 580 -7.00 9.55 30.19
C GLY A 580 -6.33 10.92 30.13
N ALA A 581 -6.72 11.85 31.01
CA ALA A 581 -6.42 13.26 30.85
C ALA A 581 -4.94 13.60 30.63
N LYS A 582 -4.04 13.07 31.47
CA LYS A 582 -2.60 13.35 31.39
C LYS A 582 -1.96 12.84 30.09
N PRO A 583 -2.05 11.54 29.73
CA PRO A 583 -1.50 11.05 28.47
C PRO A 583 -2.20 11.63 27.24
N ASP A 584 -3.49 11.97 27.32
CA ASP A 584 -4.23 12.57 26.20
C ASP A 584 -3.75 14.00 25.93
N ARG A 585 -3.55 14.82 26.96
CA ARG A 585 -2.97 16.17 26.81
C ARG A 585 -1.54 16.12 26.25
N ALA A 586 -0.73 15.14 26.68
CA ALA A 586 0.60 14.93 26.11
C ALA A 586 0.55 14.50 24.63
N ALA A 587 -0.38 13.61 24.28
CA ALA A 587 -0.58 13.20 22.88
C ALA A 587 -1.00 14.37 21.99
N LYS A 588 -1.87 15.26 22.50
CA LYS A 588 -2.23 16.52 21.82
C LYS A 588 -1.03 17.47 21.69
N ASN A 589 -0.20 17.59 22.73
CA ASN A 589 1.02 18.40 22.67
C ASN A 589 1.99 17.92 21.59
N PHE A 590 2.19 16.60 21.48
CA PHE A 590 3.02 16.04 20.42
C PHE A 590 2.39 16.24 19.02
N ALA A 591 1.07 16.06 18.88
CA ALA A 591 0.37 16.34 17.62
C ALA A 591 0.45 17.83 17.23
N LYS A 592 0.43 18.74 18.21
CA LYS A 592 0.64 20.17 18.01
C LYS A 592 2.03 20.46 17.47
N PHE A 593 3.06 19.86 18.05
CA PHE A 593 4.42 19.94 17.53
C PHE A 593 4.49 19.47 16.06
N LEU A 594 3.94 18.29 15.75
CA LEU A 594 3.96 17.74 14.39
C LEU A 594 3.25 18.62 13.35
N THR A 595 2.25 19.39 13.77
CA THR A 595 1.47 20.31 12.91
C THR A 595 1.97 21.76 12.97
N SER A 596 3.04 22.03 13.72
CA SER A 596 3.59 23.36 13.90
C SER A 596 4.17 23.92 12.60
N LEU A 597 4.07 25.25 12.45
CA LEU A 597 4.73 26.02 11.39
C LEU A 597 6.12 26.52 11.83
N GLU A 598 6.52 26.24 13.07
CA GLU A 598 7.86 26.53 13.57
C GLU A 598 8.91 25.77 12.76
N LYS A 599 10.00 26.47 12.43
CA LYS A 599 11.11 25.90 11.68
C LYS A 599 12.15 25.36 12.65
N ILE A 600 12.58 24.13 12.40
CA ILE A 600 13.56 23.42 13.21
C ILE A 600 14.76 22.98 12.37
N ASP A 601 15.88 22.77 13.05
CA ASP A 601 17.04 22.08 12.52
C ASP A 601 17.02 20.64 13.07
N ILE A 602 16.99 19.66 12.18
CA ILE A 602 16.83 18.24 12.52
C ILE A 602 17.71 17.35 11.65
N THR A 603 18.15 16.21 12.19
CA THR A 603 18.94 15.24 11.44
C THR A 603 18.17 13.94 11.24
N LEU A 604 18.06 13.50 9.99
CA LEU A 604 17.56 12.16 9.66
C LEU A 604 18.70 11.16 9.87
N SER A 605 18.48 10.20 10.76
CA SER A 605 19.38 9.07 11.02
C SER A 605 18.66 7.74 10.75
N LYS A 606 19.42 6.65 10.66
CA LYS A 606 18.87 5.29 10.59
C LYS A 606 18.78 4.66 11.97
N TYR A 607 17.67 4.00 12.24
CA TYR A 607 17.39 3.34 13.51
C TYR A 607 17.01 1.87 13.30
N ASP A 608 17.38 1.02 14.24
CA ASP A 608 16.91 -0.36 14.31
C ASP A 608 15.51 -0.45 14.95
N LYS A 609 15.02 -1.68 15.16
CA LYS A 609 13.72 -1.96 15.79
C LYS A 609 13.62 -1.47 17.25
N ASP A 610 14.74 -1.29 17.93
CA ASP A 610 14.81 -0.82 19.32
C ASP A 610 15.05 0.71 19.39
N MET A 611 14.87 1.42 18.28
CA MET A 611 15.20 2.84 18.11
C MET A 611 16.65 3.20 18.42
N LYS A 612 17.59 2.24 18.32
CA LYS A 612 19.01 2.54 18.44
C LYS A 612 19.55 2.95 17.08
N LYS A 613 20.34 4.02 17.07
CA LYS A 613 20.98 4.51 15.86
C LYS A 613 21.92 3.44 15.30
N THR A 614 21.74 3.06 14.04
CA THR A 614 22.56 2.04 13.39
C THR A 614 23.95 2.58 13.05
N LYS A 615 24.99 1.74 13.09
CA LYS A 615 26.37 2.13 12.75
C LYS A 615 26.52 2.66 11.31
N ASP A 616 25.69 2.17 10.38
CA ASP A 616 25.69 2.60 8.97
C ASP A 616 24.81 3.83 8.69
N SER A 617 24.44 4.57 9.74
CA SER A 617 23.65 5.80 9.59
C SER A 617 24.47 6.87 8.88
N ARG A 618 24.10 7.18 7.64
CA ARG A 618 24.52 8.42 6.97
C ARG A 618 23.54 9.51 7.34
N ASP A 619 23.90 10.29 8.35
CA ASP A 619 23.11 11.40 8.83
C ASP A 619 22.87 12.42 7.72
N LYS A 620 21.60 12.76 7.49
CA LYS A 620 21.19 13.80 6.54
C LYS A 620 20.64 14.98 7.34
N PRO A 621 21.34 16.13 7.41
CA PRO A 621 20.84 17.30 8.09
C PRO A 621 19.74 17.98 7.28
N TYR A 622 18.76 18.51 7.99
CA TYR A 622 17.70 19.37 7.50
C TYR A 622 17.73 20.66 8.32
N LYS A 623 17.78 21.80 7.65
CA LYS A 623 17.84 23.11 8.31
C LYS A 623 16.60 23.92 7.98
N GLN A 624 16.07 24.62 8.97
CA GLN A 624 14.98 25.57 8.82
C GLN A 624 13.74 24.97 8.13
N VAL A 625 13.41 23.73 8.48
CA VAL A 625 12.23 23.01 7.97
C VAL A 625 11.16 22.93 9.04
N THR A 626 9.88 23.00 8.66
CA THR A 626 8.82 22.62 9.60
C THR A 626 8.78 21.10 9.78
N PRO A 627 8.20 20.58 10.88
CA PRO A 627 7.96 19.15 11.03
C PRO A 627 7.22 18.55 9.83
N ALA A 628 6.21 19.26 9.29
CA ALA A 628 5.48 18.81 8.11
C ALA A 628 6.35 18.70 6.84
N GLN A 629 7.26 19.65 6.62
CA GLN A 629 8.21 19.62 5.50
C GLN A 629 9.23 18.49 5.68
N PHE A 630 9.75 18.30 6.90
CA PHE A 630 10.65 17.20 7.21
C PHE A 630 9.99 15.84 6.96
N ILE A 631 8.76 15.65 7.45
CA ILE A 631 7.97 14.43 7.22
C ILE A 631 7.83 14.18 5.73
N SER A 632 7.45 15.21 4.97
CA SER A 632 7.13 15.01 3.56
C SER A 632 8.35 14.60 2.74
N ASP A 633 9.50 15.25 2.94
CA ASP A 633 10.74 14.89 2.23
C ASP A 633 11.32 13.55 2.73
N ALA A 634 11.45 13.38 4.05
CA ALA A 634 12.17 12.24 4.62
C ALA A 634 11.36 10.93 4.56
N ALA A 635 10.04 10.98 4.79
CA ALA A 635 9.18 9.80 4.76
C ALA A 635 8.64 9.47 3.35
N SER A 636 8.87 10.35 2.36
CA SER A 636 8.33 10.21 0.99
C SER A 636 6.80 10.17 0.94
N TYR A 637 6.15 11.03 1.71
CA TYR A 637 4.70 11.26 1.70
C TYR A 637 4.41 12.76 1.51
N VAL A 638 3.17 13.12 1.22
CA VAL A 638 2.73 14.52 1.27
C VAL A 638 1.99 14.76 2.57
N PHE A 639 2.47 15.71 3.37
CA PHE A 639 1.70 16.28 4.46
C PHE A 639 0.91 17.49 3.91
N PRO A 640 -0.43 17.39 3.79
CA PRO A 640 -1.26 18.39 3.12
C PRO A 640 -1.55 19.63 3.99
N VAL A 641 -0.54 20.22 4.61
CA VAL A 641 -0.67 21.53 5.27
C VAL A 641 -0.92 22.62 4.23
N LYS A 642 -1.67 23.68 4.56
CA LYS A 642 -1.90 24.82 3.66
C LYS A 642 -0.57 25.36 3.12
N GLY A 643 -0.46 25.51 1.81
CA GLY A 643 0.77 25.93 1.14
C GLY A 643 1.63 24.78 0.63
N PHE A 644 1.29 23.50 0.90
CA PHE A 644 2.05 22.35 0.39
C PHE A 644 2.13 22.35 -1.15
N GLU A 645 1.13 22.92 -1.84
CA GLU A 645 1.07 23.05 -3.30
C GLU A 645 2.15 23.99 -3.89
N LYS A 646 2.83 24.73 -3.02
CA LYS A 646 3.97 25.61 -3.34
C LYS A 646 5.32 24.95 -3.09
N THR A 647 5.35 23.69 -2.67
CA THR A 647 6.60 22.96 -2.42
C THR A 647 7.44 22.90 -3.71
N ASP A 648 8.70 23.32 -3.63
CA ASP A 648 9.66 23.18 -4.71
C ASP A 648 10.13 21.72 -4.78
N THR A 649 9.66 21.01 -5.81
CA THR A 649 9.98 19.60 -6.03
C THR A 649 11.25 19.40 -6.86
N SER A 650 11.90 20.47 -7.36
CA SER A 650 13.05 20.38 -8.29
C SER A 650 14.27 19.66 -7.69
N LYS A 651 14.41 19.68 -6.37
CA LYS A 651 15.51 19.05 -5.64
C LYS A 651 15.18 17.63 -5.17
N ILE A 652 13.93 17.18 -5.33
CA ILE A 652 13.48 15.89 -4.84
C ILE A 652 13.80 14.82 -5.91
N LYS A 653 14.66 13.85 -5.55
CA LYS A 653 15.10 12.80 -6.48
C LYS A 653 14.05 11.72 -6.72
N ASN A 654 13.22 11.43 -5.72
CA ASN A 654 12.20 10.38 -5.83
C ASN A 654 11.09 10.83 -6.79
N LYS A 655 11.04 10.22 -7.99
CA LYS A 655 10.08 10.58 -9.05
C LYS A 655 8.61 10.39 -8.62
N TYR A 656 8.31 9.43 -7.74
CA TYR A 656 6.94 9.16 -7.27
C TYR A 656 6.42 10.25 -6.33
N ILE A 657 7.26 10.78 -5.43
CA ILE A 657 6.82 11.86 -4.55
C ILE A 657 6.67 13.19 -5.32
N VAL A 658 7.55 13.46 -6.30
CA VAL A 658 7.39 14.60 -7.22
C VAL A 658 6.05 14.50 -7.96
N HIS A 659 5.73 13.32 -8.49
CA HIS A 659 4.45 13.06 -9.13
C HIS A 659 3.27 13.25 -8.16
N THR A 660 3.37 12.74 -6.93
CA THR A 660 2.33 12.91 -5.89
C THR A 660 2.07 14.39 -5.61
N TYR A 661 3.12 15.21 -5.44
CA TYR A 661 2.97 16.65 -5.24
C TYR A 661 2.27 17.32 -6.43
N ASN A 662 2.65 16.99 -7.66
CA ASN A 662 2.07 17.57 -8.86
C ASN A 662 0.58 17.24 -9.01
N GLU A 663 0.21 15.97 -8.81
CA GLU A 663 -1.18 15.49 -8.89
C GLU A 663 -2.05 16.12 -7.80
N LEU A 664 -1.57 16.14 -6.56
CA LEU A 664 -2.32 16.73 -5.44
C LEU A 664 -2.41 18.26 -5.55
N LYS A 665 -1.36 18.92 -6.05
CA LYS A 665 -1.40 20.35 -6.41
C LYS A 665 -2.47 20.61 -7.46
N GLU A 666 -2.47 19.82 -8.54
CA GLU A 666 -3.48 19.97 -9.59
C GLU A 666 -4.88 19.77 -9.04
N ALA A 667 -5.09 18.76 -8.19
CA ALA A 667 -6.38 18.55 -7.53
C ALA A 667 -6.82 19.75 -6.69
N VAL A 668 -5.90 20.48 -6.06
CA VAL A 668 -6.23 21.69 -5.28
C VAL A 668 -6.55 22.86 -6.20
N THR A 669 -5.82 23.03 -7.31
CA THR A 669 -5.93 24.21 -8.18
C THR A 669 -6.92 24.06 -9.35
N ASN A 670 -7.28 22.84 -9.74
CA ASN A 670 -8.15 22.53 -10.87
C ASN A 670 -9.45 21.87 -10.41
N LYS A 671 -10.59 22.55 -10.63
CA LYS A 671 -11.92 22.04 -10.25
C LYS A 671 -12.37 20.77 -10.99
N ASN A 672 -11.72 20.43 -12.10
CA ASN A 672 -12.00 19.22 -12.87
C ASN A 672 -11.18 18.02 -12.42
N VAL A 673 -10.27 18.21 -11.45
CA VAL A 673 -9.50 17.15 -10.82
C VAL A 673 -9.99 16.98 -9.39
N VAL A 674 -10.48 15.78 -9.07
CA VAL A 674 -11.12 15.47 -7.79
C VAL A 674 -10.33 14.39 -7.06
N ILE A 675 -10.09 14.61 -5.77
CA ILE A 675 -9.55 13.55 -4.90
C ILE A 675 -10.70 12.69 -4.42
N TYR A 676 -10.56 11.39 -4.59
CA TYR A 676 -11.39 10.39 -3.93
C TYR A 676 -10.58 9.71 -2.83
N GLU A 677 -11.14 9.69 -1.63
CA GLU A 677 -10.66 8.94 -0.47
C GLU A 677 -11.86 8.13 0.04
N GLU A 678 -11.68 6.82 0.21
CA GLU A 678 -12.77 5.91 0.58
C GLU A 678 -13.38 6.31 1.93
N PRO A 679 -14.72 6.47 2.04
CA PRO A 679 -15.38 6.63 3.34
C PRO A 679 -15.08 5.43 4.25
N ALA A 680 -14.44 5.70 5.38
CA ALA A 680 -14.01 4.64 6.29
C ALA A 680 -15.15 4.23 7.23
N GLY A 681 -15.36 2.93 7.39
CA GLY A 681 -16.37 2.40 8.30
C GLY A 681 -15.98 1.03 8.85
N PHE A 682 -16.84 0.43 9.66
CA PHE A 682 -16.56 -0.86 10.29
C PHE A 682 -16.30 -1.96 9.25
N HIS A 683 -16.94 -1.85 8.09
CA HIS A 683 -16.84 -2.82 7.00
C HIS A 683 -15.96 -2.36 5.82
N SER A 684 -15.25 -1.22 5.90
CA SER A 684 -14.51 -0.69 4.75
C SER A 684 -13.43 -1.66 4.26
N SER A 685 -12.62 -2.21 5.17
CA SER A 685 -11.56 -3.17 4.80
C SER A 685 -12.14 -4.43 4.15
N SER A 686 -13.16 -5.03 4.77
CA SER A 686 -13.82 -6.23 4.22
C SER A 686 -14.52 -5.96 2.89
N PHE A 687 -15.14 -4.78 2.73
CA PHE A 687 -15.77 -4.36 1.49
C PHE A 687 -14.73 -4.19 0.39
N ARG A 688 -13.62 -3.51 0.68
CA ARG A 688 -12.50 -3.30 -0.24
C ARG A 688 -11.91 -4.62 -0.72
N GLU A 689 -11.63 -5.55 0.19
CA GLU A 689 -11.09 -6.87 -0.12
C GLU A 689 -12.06 -7.70 -0.96
N SER A 690 -13.35 -7.69 -0.60
CA SER A 690 -14.39 -8.42 -1.33
C SER A 690 -14.60 -7.85 -2.73
N LEU A 691 -14.58 -6.52 -2.86
CA LEU A 691 -14.75 -5.84 -4.14
C LEU A 691 -13.57 -6.13 -5.08
N GLY A 692 -12.34 -6.06 -4.55
CA GLY A 692 -11.14 -6.40 -5.32
C GLY A 692 -11.11 -7.87 -5.74
N SER A 693 -11.49 -8.78 -4.85
CA SER A 693 -11.52 -10.24 -5.14
C SER A 693 -12.63 -10.66 -6.10
N ALA A 694 -13.68 -9.85 -6.25
CA ALA A 694 -14.78 -10.12 -7.17
C ALA A 694 -14.46 -9.78 -8.64
N PHE A 695 -13.41 -8.97 -8.86
CA PHE A 695 -12.83 -8.69 -10.17
C PHE A 695 -11.77 -9.72 -10.51
#